data_AF-A0A4S4B747-F1
#
_entry.id   AF-A0A4S4B747-F1
#
_cell.length_a   1.000
_cell.length_b   1.000
_cell.length_c   1.000
_cell.angle_alpha   90.00
_cell.angle_beta   90.00
_cell.angle_gamma   90.00
#
_symmetry.space_group_name_H-M   'P 1'
#
loop_
_entity.id
_entity.type
_entity.pdbx_description
1 polymer ?
#
loop_
_entity_poly.entity_id
_entity_poly.type
_entity_poly.pdbx_seq_one_letter_code
_entity_poly.pdbx_strand_id
1 'polypeptide(L)'
;MTGVLGGMLVGSAYAATFGNYVFELPAGWTQAKQGGGLVLTLPPKTAGDRATIRLTAGAVLSGELRTWFAAQVAAFNKGAAVLSQSETQADTDENGLPVLATVVVVEVGTGSEWRLFAATKAGNRAEMLVFSASSLESFTAHQAELTAFTDRLNFANVKAPATAGTTKTATPTVKASGSLPTVPAPNVAQLVRAGLNPRKQPFPDEFRCYLSVQSSDYSKPAFALQILPGGRYRAPGGEGTYKMVQSSSSSSLNYLRWQGGPLAGTDDAYLLFDSTYGQTIQLDGVTDQDRRLYCHQRGSAESHALVEFRRKDPQVGKYPCRSLDGKNTDLGTLELLAGRVYRYKGSSGKYAVNIMGKQRDSFSGVDFVGGPLDEEYSTYSEDELGEREFGRILRNMRCSQIAKPIVEPTFGTAKAPAPPAGSGGIEGAYSQTIQNFYPNASLEHYFYIFNKNGYVFTGDPETSLADADCTKTRPNGLPLCEVYSIKNGLLTIGTDKPEKWERTASGYKLDGENLKAVKPLGNLKLAGDYQAISTFTAVMGSGGGVFYNNLTFRKDGTFTRVATGGVSITTTTDGTAFGETTGGVSSSSERKNSGTYTLSGNTLTLTYGDGRVEKQFAYLPSTENGKPDLEWLYVGGRNYFLDDGK
;
A
#
# COMPACT_ATOMS: atom_id res chain seq x y z
N MET A 1 19.13 42.25 39.77
CA MET A 1 18.55 42.99 38.64
C MET A 1 19.69 43.46 37.75
N THR A 2 19.95 42.75 36.68
CA THR A 2 20.78 43.17 35.54
C THR A 2 20.35 42.27 34.38
N GLY A 3 19.45 42.79 33.55
CA GLY A 3 18.86 42.08 32.43
C GLY A 3 19.80 42.09 31.23
N VAL A 4 19.98 40.93 30.60
CA VAL A 4 20.62 40.79 29.29
C VAL A 4 19.50 40.60 28.27
N LEU A 5 19.29 41.60 27.42
CA LEU A 5 18.46 41.53 26.23
C LEU A 5 19.22 40.76 25.14
N GLY A 6 18.77 39.54 24.83
CA GLY A 6 19.21 38.79 23.65
C GLY A 6 18.26 39.05 22.49
N GLY A 7 18.65 39.92 21.55
CA GLY A 7 17.98 40.07 20.27
C GLY A 7 18.43 38.98 19.31
N MET A 8 17.54 38.04 18.95
CA MET A 8 17.76 37.13 17.83
C MET A 8 17.50 37.88 16.53
N LEU A 9 18.57 38.15 15.77
CA LEU A 9 18.50 38.54 14.36
C LEU A 9 18.16 37.28 13.54
N VAL A 10 16.97 37.25 12.94
CA VAL A 10 16.60 36.27 11.92
C VAL A 10 17.33 36.65 10.63
N GLY A 11 18.48 36.05 10.37
CA GLY A 11 19.23 36.25 9.13
C GLY A 11 18.61 35.46 7.98
N SER A 12 18.33 36.13 6.86
CA SER A 12 17.96 35.47 5.60
C SER A 12 19.04 34.46 5.20
N ALA A 13 18.65 33.22 4.90
CA ALA A 13 19.57 32.19 4.44
C ALA A 13 20.15 32.61 3.07
N TYR A 14 21.45 32.86 3.01
CA TYR A 14 22.16 33.10 1.76
C TYR A 14 22.51 31.76 1.12
N ALA A 15 22.29 31.63 -0.19
CA ALA A 15 22.76 30.48 -0.96
C ALA A 15 24.29 30.38 -0.86
N ALA A 16 24.78 29.24 -0.37
CA ALA A 16 26.19 28.91 -0.30
C ALA A 16 26.63 28.23 -1.60
N THR A 17 27.92 28.36 -1.91
CA THR A 17 28.52 27.71 -3.09
C THR A 17 29.79 26.97 -2.72
N PHE A 18 30.01 25.84 -3.38
CA PHE A 18 31.27 25.10 -3.29
C PHE A 18 31.54 24.43 -4.63
N GLY A 19 32.62 24.81 -5.31
CA GLY A 19 32.88 24.30 -6.66
C GLY A 19 31.70 24.60 -7.58
N ASN A 20 31.08 23.56 -8.11
CA ASN A 20 29.91 23.65 -8.97
C ASN A 20 28.58 23.54 -8.19
N TYR A 21 28.59 23.24 -6.90
CA TYR A 21 27.38 23.10 -6.10
C TYR A 21 26.86 24.47 -5.64
N VAL A 22 25.55 24.63 -5.70
CA VAL A 22 24.79 25.75 -5.15
C VAL A 22 23.75 25.17 -4.22
N PHE A 23 23.76 25.56 -2.94
CA PHE A 23 22.89 24.97 -1.93
C PHE A 23 22.56 25.96 -0.82
N GLU A 24 21.49 25.69 -0.08
CA GLU A 24 21.17 26.37 1.17
C GLU A 24 21.61 25.49 2.34
N LEU A 25 22.35 26.04 3.30
CA LEU A 25 22.77 25.29 4.48
C LEU A 25 21.59 25.21 5.47
N PRO A 26 21.06 24.01 5.79
CA PRO A 26 19.94 23.90 6.71
C PRO A 26 20.28 24.40 8.12
N ALA A 27 19.25 24.85 8.85
CA ALA A 27 19.43 25.36 10.21
C ALA A 27 20.05 24.29 11.13
N GLY A 28 21.02 24.71 11.96
CA GLY A 28 21.75 23.83 12.88
C GLY A 28 22.89 23.03 12.24
N TRP A 29 23.01 23.02 10.92
CA TRP A 29 24.12 22.37 10.24
C TRP A 29 25.37 23.24 10.33
N THR A 30 26.53 22.59 10.33
CA THR A 30 27.82 23.26 10.27
C THR A 30 28.58 22.83 9.02
N GLN A 31 29.48 23.67 8.52
CA GLN A 31 30.28 23.38 7.33
C GLN A 31 31.77 23.62 7.58
N ALA A 32 32.61 22.76 7.04
CA ALA A 32 34.06 22.88 7.09
C ALA A 32 34.69 22.40 5.77
N LYS A 33 35.70 23.11 5.26
CA LYS A 33 36.50 22.63 4.13
C LYS A 33 37.53 21.62 4.65
N GLN A 34 37.52 20.41 4.11
CA GLN A 34 38.44 19.34 4.50
C GLN A 34 39.01 18.63 3.27
N GLY A 35 40.31 18.86 3.05
CA GLY A 35 40.97 18.49 1.79
C GLY A 35 40.33 19.20 0.60
N GLY A 36 40.25 18.51 -0.55
CA GLY A 36 39.57 19.01 -1.75
C GLY A 36 38.04 18.94 -1.72
N GLY A 37 37.41 18.90 -0.54
CA GLY A 37 35.95 18.77 -0.38
C GLY A 37 35.38 19.69 0.69
N LEU A 38 34.07 19.88 0.66
CA LEU A 38 33.29 20.53 1.72
C LEU A 38 32.57 19.47 2.53
N VAL A 39 32.72 19.48 3.85
CA VAL A 39 32.02 18.60 4.77
C VAL A 39 30.95 19.41 5.50
N LEU A 40 29.71 18.95 5.42
CA LEU A 40 28.56 19.45 6.16
C LEU A 40 28.28 18.46 7.29
N THR A 41 28.17 18.93 8.53
CA THR A 41 27.88 18.10 9.70
C THR A 41 26.46 18.35 10.16
N LEU A 42 25.69 17.27 10.27
CA LEU A 42 24.29 17.30 10.69
C LEU A 42 24.18 17.36 12.22
N PRO A 43 23.14 18.02 12.78
CA PRO A 43 22.88 17.99 14.22
C PRO A 43 22.67 16.55 14.71
N PRO A 44 23.32 16.10 15.80
CA PRO A 44 23.14 14.74 16.31
C PRO A 44 21.71 14.53 16.84
N LYS A 45 21.12 13.37 16.57
CA LYS A 45 19.81 12.92 17.09
C LYS A 45 19.93 12.20 18.42
N THR A 46 21.06 11.54 18.68
CA THR A 46 21.33 10.78 19.90
C THR A 46 22.79 10.94 20.34
N ALA A 47 23.09 10.54 21.58
CA ALA A 47 24.46 10.49 22.07
C ALA A 47 25.27 9.44 21.30
N GLY A 48 26.27 9.88 20.53
CA GLY A 48 27.10 9.01 19.68
C GLY A 48 26.75 9.09 18.19
N ASP A 49 25.64 9.72 17.83
CA ASP A 49 25.25 9.98 16.46
C ASP A 49 26.24 10.93 15.77
N ARG A 50 26.78 10.48 14.63
CA ARG A 50 27.63 11.27 13.75
C ARG A 50 27.18 11.05 12.32
N ALA A 51 26.67 12.11 11.69
CA ALA A 51 26.24 12.12 10.31
C ALA A 51 26.84 13.33 9.56
N THR A 52 27.39 13.09 8.38
CA THR A 52 28.03 14.13 7.56
C THR A 52 27.69 13.97 6.08
N ILE A 53 27.64 15.08 5.35
CA ILE A 53 27.60 15.10 3.89
C ILE A 53 28.90 15.72 3.39
N ARG A 54 29.61 15.02 2.50
CA ARG A 54 30.79 15.54 1.82
C ARG A 54 30.49 15.82 0.36
N LEU A 55 30.65 17.08 -0.05
CA LEU A 55 30.65 17.49 -1.45
C LEU A 55 32.09 17.47 -1.97
N THR A 56 32.33 16.77 -3.07
CA THR A 56 33.63 16.79 -3.76
C THR A 56 33.78 18.07 -4.60
N ALA A 57 34.98 18.50 -4.97
CA ALA A 57 35.14 19.68 -5.84
C ALA A 57 34.71 19.44 -7.32
N GLY A 58 34.26 18.22 -7.63
CA GLY A 58 34.00 17.75 -8.99
C GLY A 58 35.26 17.61 -9.84
N ALA A 59 35.15 16.88 -10.95
CA ALA A 59 36.23 16.74 -11.92
C ALA A 59 35.69 16.86 -13.35
N VAL A 60 36.51 17.34 -14.29
CA VAL A 60 36.17 17.22 -15.72
C VAL A 60 36.11 15.73 -16.04
N LEU A 61 34.97 15.28 -16.57
CA LEU A 61 34.73 13.87 -16.82
C LEU A 61 35.32 13.49 -18.19
N SER A 62 36.44 12.76 -18.17
CA SER A 62 37.00 12.10 -19.35
C SER A 62 36.51 10.64 -19.40
N GLY A 63 35.44 10.37 -20.15
CA GLY A 63 34.85 9.04 -20.32
C GLY A 63 33.48 8.86 -19.67
N GLU A 64 33.13 7.62 -19.35
CA GLU A 64 31.83 7.25 -18.80
C GLU A 64 31.71 7.60 -17.31
N LEU A 65 30.55 8.14 -16.92
CA LEU A 65 30.27 8.52 -15.51
C LEU A 65 30.39 7.31 -14.58
N ARG A 66 29.96 6.12 -15.02
CA ARG A 66 30.01 4.89 -14.22
C ARG A 66 31.43 4.45 -13.89
N THR A 67 32.35 4.53 -14.85
CA THR A 67 33.76 4.18 -14.64
C THR A 67 34.43 5.17 -13.68
N TRP A 68 34.17 6.46 -13.87
CA TRP A 68 34.66 7.49 -12.97
C TRP A 68 34.11 7.30 -11.55
N PHE A 69 32.80 7.05 -11.41
CA PHE A 69 32.13 6.86 -10.14
C PHE A 69 32.70 5.67 -9.36
N ALA A 70 32.84 4.50 -10.01
CA ALA A 70 33.43 3.33 -9.38
C ALA A 70 34.87 3.60 -8.86
N ALA A 71 35.69 4.32 -9.65
CA ALA A 71 37.03 4.71 -9.24
C ALA A 71 37.03 5.67 -8.03
N GLN A 72 36.08 6.62 -7.98
CA GLN A 72 35.94 7.53 -6.83
C GLN A 72 35.47 6.81 -5.57
N VAL A 73 34.51 5.89 -5.67
CA VAL A 73 34.07 5.05 -4.53
C VAL A 73 35.24 4.24 -3.98
N ALA A 74 36.02 3.60 -4.85
CA ALA A 74 37.21 2.85 -4.43
C ALA A 74 38.27 3.76 -3.78
N ALA A 75 38.51 4.94 -4.33
CA ALA A 75 39.47 5.91 -3.79
C ALA A 75 39.04 6.44 -2.41
N PHE A 76 37.75 6.73 -2.21
CA PHE A 76 37.20 7.21 -0.94
C PHE A 76 37.31 6.17 0.18
N ASN A 77 37.21 4.90 -0.17
CA ASN A 77 37.32 3.80 0.78
C ASN A 77 38.75 3.26 0.90
N LYS A 78 39.73 3.88 0.23
CA LYS A 78 41.14 3.45 0.31
C LYS A 78 41.64 3.55 1.75
N GLY A 79 42.04 2.40 2.30
CA GLY A 79 42.55 2.29 3.68
C GLY A 79 41.48 1.96 4.73
N ALA A 80 40.21 1.81 4.33
CA ALA A 80 39.18 1.22 5.18
C ALA A 80 38.88 -0.21 4.71
N ALA A 81 38.56 -1.11 5.63
CA ALA A 81 38.05 -2.43 5.26
C ALA A 81 36.59 -2.29 4.83
N VAL A 82 36.29 -2.57 3.56
CA VAL A 82 34.92 -2.59 3.06
C VAL A 82 34.25 -3.86 3.55
N LEU A 83 33.23 -3.71 4.40
CA LEU A 83 32.44 -4.82 4.94
C LEU A 83 31.35 -5.25 3.96
N SER A 84 30.71 -4.28 3.29
CA SER A 84 29.73 -4.55 2.24
C SER A 84 29.60 -3.38 1.27
N GLN A 85 29.15 -3.65 0.05
CA GLN A 85 28.87 -2.64 -0.97
C GLN A 85 27.66 -3.09 -1.81
N SER A 86 26.69 -2.19 -2.01
CA SER A 86 25.53 -2.45 -2.87
C SER A 86 25.90 -2.36 -4.34
N GLU A 87 25.06 -2.94 -5.21
CA GLU A 87 25.14 -2.65 -6.65
C GLU A 87 25.00 -1.13 -6.90
N THR A 88 25.67 -0.64 -7.94
CA THR A 88 25.51 0.74 -8.40
C THR A 88 24.23 0.89 -9.19
N GLN A 89 23.25 1.55 -8.58
CA GLN A 89 22.00 1.94 -9.23
C GLN A 89 22.23 3.13 -10.16
N ALA A 90 21.47 3.18 -11.25
CA ALA A 90 21.47 4.30 -12.19
C ALA A 90 20.05 4.81 -12.36
N ASP A 91 19.91 6.13 -12.32
CA ASP A 91 18.64 6.83 -12.49
C ASP A 91 18.88 8.17 -13.20
N THR A 92 17.84 8.99 -13.33
CA THR A 92 17.91 10.36 -13.84
C THR A 92 17.17 11.28 -12.87
N ASP A 93 17.77 12.42 -12.51
CA ASP A 93 17.09 13.40 -11.65
C ASP A 93 16.00 14.20 -12.39
N GLU A 94 15.30 15.06 -11.65
CA GLU A 94 14.26 15.95 -12.17
C GLU A 94 14.75 16.90 -13.29
N ASN A 95 16.05 17.18 -13.35
CA ASN A 95 16.68 18.02 -14.37
C ASN A 95 17.17 17.20 -15.57
N GLY A 96 16.88 15.90 -15.62
CA GLY A 96 17.33 15.02 -16.69
C GLY A 96 18.80 14.62 -16.57
N LEU A 97 19.46 14.87 -15.44
CA LEU A 97 20.88 14.52 -15.24
C LEU A 97 21.00 13.05 -14.81
N PRO A 98 21.95 12.30 -15.39
CA PRO A 98 22.16 10.91 -14.99
C PRO A 98 22.73 10.85 -13.58
N VAL A 99 22.09 10.07 -12.70
CA VAL A 99 22.50 9.86 -11.31
C VAL A 99 22.95 8.42 -11.14
N LEU A 100 24.07 8.22 -10.45
CA LEU A 100 24.55 6.92 -9.98
C LEU A 100 24.63 6.91 -8.46
N ALA A 101 24.21 5.82 -7.84
CA ALA A 101 24.27 5.67 -6.38
C ALA A 101 24.72 4.28 -5.94
N THR A 102 25.51 4.21 -4.86
CA THR A 102 25.88 2.96 -4.17
C THR A 102 26.03 3.22 -2.67
N VAL A 103 25.69 2.23 -1.85
CA VAL A 103 25.92 2.24 -0.41
C VAL A 103 27.09 1.33 -0.10
N VAL A 104 28.03 1.81 0.72
CA VAL A 104 29.19 1.06 1.19
C VAL A 104 29.22 1.11 2.72
N VAL A 105 29.43 -0.04 3.35
CA VAL A 105 29.68 -0.13 4.79
C VAL A 105 31.16 -0.44 4.98
N VAL A 106 31.84 0.36 5.78
CA VAL A 106 33.27 0.17 6.08
C VAL A 106 33.52 0.03 7.57
N GLU A 107 34.60 -0.66 7.93
CA GLU A 107 35.10 -0.72 9.30
C GLU A 107 35.88 0.55 9.66
N VAL A 108 35.53 1.18 10.78
CA VAL A 108 36.20 2.37 11.33
C VAL A 108 36.41 2.19 12.83
N GLY A 109 37.65 1.92 13.22
CA GLY A 109 37.99 1.61 14.62
C GLY A 109 37.33 0.30 15.06
N THR A 110 36.52 0.33 16.12
CA THR A 110 35.76 -0.84 16.62
C THR A 110 34.31 -0.87 16.11
N GLY A 111 33.95 0.00 15.17
CA GLY A 111 32.58 0.13 14.66
C GLY A 111 32.51 0.12 13.14
N SER A 112 31.29 0.24 12.62
CA SER A 112 31.02 0.36 11.18
C SER A 112 30.57 1.77 10.84
N GLU A 113 30.94 2.27 9.67
CA GLU A 113 30.41 3.52 9.10
C GLU A 113 29.65 3.21 7.80
N TRP A 114 28.45 3.75 7.68
CA TRP A 114 27.59 3.64 6.49
C TRP A 114 27.81 4.83 5.58
N ARG A 115 28.09 4.59 4.30
CA ARG A 115 28.38 5.63 3.32
C ARG A 115 27.48 5.48 2.08
N LEU A 116 26.62 6.46 1.81
CA LEU A 116 25.93 6.58 0.53
C LEU A 116 26.75 7.48 -0.38
N PHE A 117 27.16 6.94 -1.52
CA PHE A 117 27.77 7.68 -2.61
C PHE A 117 26.70 7.97 -3.65
N ALA A 118 26.58 9.23 -4.06
CA ALA A 118 25.73 9.65 -5.18
C ALA A 118 26.54 10.55 -6.11
N ALA A 119 26.54 10.26 -7.40
CA ALA A 119 27.22 11.06 -8.41
C ALA A 119 26.33 11.40 -9.59
N THR A 120 26.60 12.54 -10.21
CA THR A 120 25.90 12.99 -11.42
C THR A 120 26.86 13.64 -12.40
N LYS A 121 26.43 13.76 -13.66
CA LYS A 121 27.15 14.49 -14.70
C LYS A 121 26.48 15.84 -14.95
N ALA A 122 27.03 16.88 -14.32
CA ALA A 122 26.63 18.26 -14.51
C ALA A 122 27.45 18.90 -15.63
N GLY A 123 26.89 18.96 -16.85
CA GLY A 123 27.62 19.42 -18.04
C GLY A 123 28.75 18.48 -18.45
N ASN A 124 29.99 18.96 -18.49
CA ASN A 124 31.19 18.14 -18.71
C ASN A 124 31.90 17.73 -17.42
N ARG A 125 31.30 17.96 -16.26
CA ARG A 125 31.87 17.63 -14.95
C ARG A 125 31.11 16.49 -14.30
N ALA A 126 31.85 15.62 -13.63
CA ALA A 126 31.28 14.67 -12.69
C ALA A 126 31.36 15.26 -11.28
N GLU A 127 30.23 15.22 -10.60
CA GLU A 127 30.02 15.75 -9.25
C GLU A 127 29.61 14.57 -8.36
N MET A 128 30.17 14.48 -7.15
CA MET A 128 29.86 13.42 -6.19
C MET A 128 29.62 13.97 -4.78
N LEU A 129 28.53 13.51 -4.18
CA LEU A 129 28.15 13.66 -2.79
C LEU A 129 28.38 12.34 -2.05
N VAL A 130 28.88 12.42 -0.81
CA VAL A 130 29.03 11.27 0.08
C VAL A 130 28.33 11.56 1.40
N PHE A 131 27.26 10.85 1.72
CA PHE A 131 26.62 10.89 3.03
C PHE A 131 27.19 9.77 3.90
N SER A 132 27.78 10.10 5.05
CA SER A 132 28.37 9.13 5.98
C SER A 132 27.69 9.19 7.34
N ALA A 133 27.37 8.04 7.91
CA ALA A 133 26.71 7.90 9.20
C ALA A 133 27.38 6.81 10.06
N SER A 134 27.52 7.06 11.35
CA SER A 134 28.22 6.18 12.31
C SER A 134 27.53 4.84 12.62
N SER A 135 26.29 4.64 12.16
CA SER A 135 25.52 3.40 12.33
C SER A 135 24.36 3.36 11.34
N LEU A 136 23.72 2.20 11.18
CA LEU A 136 22.48 2.10 10.39
C LEU A 136 21.35 2.95 10.99
N GLU A 137 21.24 2.97 12.33
CA GLU A 137 20.24 3.79 13.02
C GLU A 137 20.43 5.29 12.71
N SER A 138 21.68 5.77 12.78
CA SER A 138 22.05 7.14 12.40
C SER A 138 21.75 7.40 10.92
N PHE A 139 22.10 6.46 10.03
CA PHE A 139 21.84 6.56 8.59
C PHE A 139 20.34 6.71 8.29
N THR A 140 19.49 5.89 8.92
CA THR A 140 18.03 5.96 8.75
C THR A 140 17.43 7.21 9.40
N ALA A 141 17.93 7.63 10.57
CA ALA A 141 17.39 8.77 11.30
C ALA A 141 17.58 10.12 10.58
N HIS A 142 18.53 10.21 9.64
CA HIS A 142 18.85 11.42 8.87
C HIS A 142 18.41 11.35 7.40
N GLN A 143 17.68 10.31 7.00
CA GLN A 143 17.30 10.12 5.60
C GLN A 143 16.42 11.26 5.08
N ALA A 144 15.47 11.74 5.90
CA ALA A 144 14.58 12.83 5.51
C ALA A 144 15.33 14.14 5.28
N GLU A 145 16.31 14.46 6.13
CA GLU A 145 17.16 15.65 5.99
C GLU A 145 18.09 15.56 4.78
N LEU A 146 18.64 14.37 4.51
CA LEU A 146 19.45 14.14 3.32
C LEU A 146 18.64 14.37 2.04
N THR A 147 17.44 13.79 1.94
CA THR A 147 16.54 13.99 0.79
C THR A 147 16.21 15.47 0.62
N ALA A 148 15.78 16.14 1.69
CA ALA A 148 15.44 17.57 1.63
C ALA A 148 16.63 18.45 1.22
N PHE A 149 17.87 18.07 1.56
CA PHE A 149 19.08 18.75 1.12
C PHE A 149 19.36 18.50 -0.36
N THR A 150 19.28 17.25 -0.82
CA THR A 150 19.55 16.90 -2.23
C THR A 150 18.51 17.49 -3.18
N ASP A 151 17.24 17.60 -2.77
CA ASP A 151 16.17 18.21 -3.58
C ASP A 151 16.41 19.71 -3.84
N ARG A 152 17.24 20.36 -3.01
CA ARG A 152 17.61 21.79 -3.16
C ARG A 152 19.01 21.99 -3.70
N LEU A 153 19.77 20.91 -3.89
CA LEU A 153 21.14 20.96 -4.37
C LEU A 153 21.15 21.21 -5.88
N ASN A 154 21.74 22.33 -6.29
CA ASN A 154 21.81 22.74 -7.69
C ASN A 154 23.26 22.78 -8.19
N PHE A 155 23.43 22.81 -9.51
CA PHE A 155 24.74 22.92 -10.15
C PHE A 155 24.88 24.20 -10.96
N ALA A 156 25.91 24.99 -10.69
CA ALA A 156 26.14 26.30 -11.33
C ALA A 156 26.33 26.22 -12.85
N ASN A 157 26.88 25.11 -13.35
CA ASN A 157 27.11 24.88 -14.78
C ASN A 157 25.97 24.13 -15.49
N VAL A 158 25.01 23.61 -14.73
CA VAL A 158 23.75 23.13 -15.30
C VAL A 158 22.91 24.37 -15.42
N LYS A 159 22.87 24.90 -16.64
CA LYS A 159 21.91 25.94 -16.97
C LYS A 159 20.55 25.29 -16.71
N ALA A 160 19.95 25.59 -15.56
CA ALA A 160 18.60 25.15 -15.20
C ALA A 160 17.80 25.22 -16.48
N PRO A 161 17.32 24.08 -17.00
CA PRO A 161 16.97 23.89 -18.41
C PRO A 161 16.24 25.13 -18.82
N ALA A 162 16.90 25.96 -19.68
CA ALA A 162 16.62 27.38 -19.81
C ALA A 162 15.13 27.50 -19.69
N THR A 163 14.66 27.96 -18.52
CA THR A 163 13.22 28.10 -18.33
C THR A 163 12.94 29.02 -19.48
N ALA A 164 12.25 28.51 -20.50
CA ALA A 164 11.76 29.38 -21.55
C ALA A 164 11.19 30.56 -20.77
N GLY A 165 11.35 31.77 -21.24
CA GLY A 165 10.77 32.93 -20.56
C GLY A 165 9.23 32.86 -20.46
N THR A 166 8.59 31.70 -20.34
CA THR A 166 7.69 31.46 -19.22
C THR A 166 8.39 31.97 -17.95
N THR A 167 8.10 33.22 -17.57
CA THR A 167 7.63 33.46 -16.21
C THR A 167 7.08 32.14 -15.70
N LYS A 168 7.72 31.51 -14.69
CA LYS A 168 7.11 30.40 -13.97
C LYS A 168 5.87 31.02 -13.36
N THR A 169 4.80 31.06 -14.15
CA THR A 169 3.48 31.48 -13.75
C THR A 169 3.26 30.68 -12.50
N ALA A 170 3.08 31.37 -11.36
CA ALA A 170 2.93 30.74 -10.07
C ALA A 170 2.14 29.45 -10.26
N THR A 171 2.71 28.31 -9.83
CA THR A 171 2.10 26.99 -9.99
C THR A 171 0.62 27.18 -9.74
N PRO A 172 -0.27 26.91 -10.71
CA PRO A 172 -1.65 27.35 -10.62
C PRO A 172 -2.27 26.75 -9.36
N THR A 173 -2.35 27.57 -8.31
CA THR A 173 -2.98 27.16 -7.06
C THR A 173 -4.46 27.07 -7.35
N VAL A 174 -4.99 25.86 -7.38
CA VAL A 174 -6.43 25.66 -7.42
C VAL A 174 -7.02 26.18 -6.11
N LYS A 175 -7.47 27.44 -6.11
CA LYS A 175 -8.15 28.02 -4.94
C LYS A 175 -9.43 27.25 -4.68
N ALA A 176 -9.55 26.71 -3.48
CA ALA A 176 -10.74 26.01 -3.01
C ALA A 176 -11.90 26.99 -2.78
N SER A 177 -12.54 27.50 -3.83
CA SER A 177 -13.84 28.17 -3.67
C SER A 177 -14.60 28.27 -5.00
N GLY A 178 -15.45 27.28 -5.26
CA GLY A 178 -16.47 27.35 -6.31
C GLY A 178 -17.20 26.02 -6.40
N SER A 179 -18.52 26.02 -6.18
CA SER A 179 -19.35 24.86 -6.50
C SER A 179 -19.35 24.66 -8.02
N LEU A 180 -18.93 23.50 -8.49
CA LEU A 180 -19.01 23.15 -9.90
C LEU A 180 -20.46 22.88 -10.31
N PRO A 181 -20.84 23.11 -11.58
CA PRO A 181 -22.16 22.73 -12.08
C PRO A 181 -22.42 21.24 -11.89
N THR A 182 -23.61 20.84 -11.46
CA THR A 182 -23.94 19.42 -11.26
C THR A 182 -23.77 18.61 -12.54
N VAL A 183 -23.06 17.48 -12.45
CA VAL A 183 -22.98 16.46 -13.52
C VAL A 183 -23.84 15.25 -13.11
N PRO A 184 -24.73 14.74 -13.99
CA PRO A 184 -25.47 13.51 -13.73
C PRO A 184 -24.52 12.34 -13.48
N ALA A 185 -24.81 11.53 -12.45
CA ALA A 185 -24.01 10.33 -12.20
C ALA A 185 -24.17 9.36 -13.39
N PRO A 186 -23.07 8.89 -14.01
CA PRO A 186 -23.16 7.99 -15.14
C PRO A 186 -23.60 6.60 -14.69
N ASN A 187 -24.31 5.90 -15.57
CA ASN A 187 -24.50 4.47 -15.44
C ASN A 187 -23.24 3.76 -15.95
N VAL A 188 -22.34 3.38 -15.03
CA VAL A 188 -21.05 2.75 -15.35
C VAL A 188 -21.22 1.52 -16.25
N ALA A 189 -22.21 0.66 -15.98
CA ALA A 189 -22.47 -0.52 -16.80
C ALA A 189 -22.92 -0.18 -18.24
N GLN A 190 -23.60 0.95 -18.46
CA GLN A 190 -23.91 1.43 -19.81
C GLN A 190 -22.66 1.96 -20.52
N LEU A 191 -21.79 2.69 -19.83
CA LEU A 191 -20.53 3.19 -20.40
C LEU A 191 -19.62 2.04 -20.84
N VAL A 192 -19.44 1.02 -20.01
CA VAL A 192 -18.62 -0.14 -20.36
C VAL A 192 -19.21 -0.91 -21.54
N ARG A 193 -20.54 -1.10 -21.59
CA ARG A 193 -21.21 -1.69 -22.76
C ARG A 193 -21.06 -0.86 -24.04
N ALA A 194 -20.90 0.45 -23.92
CA ALA A 194 -20.60 1.35 -25.04
C ALA A 194 -19.11 1.34 -25.45
N GLY A 195 -18.29 0.47 -24.86
CA GLY A 195 -16.88 0.28 -25.21
C GLY A 195 -15.89 1.08 -24.37
N LEU A 196 -16.33 1.78 -23.32
CA LEU A 196 -15.42 2.46 -22.40
C LEU A 196 -14.64 1.43 -21.57
N ASN A 197 -13.31 1.51 -21.59
CA ASN A 197 -12.47 0.66 -20.76
C ASN A 197 -12.12 1.38 -19.44
N PRO A 198 -12.67 0.96 -18.30
CA PRO A 198 -12.53 1.69 -17.04
C PRO A 198 -11.11 1.64 -16.46
N ARG A 199 -10.25 0.73 -16.93
CA ARG A 199 -8.82 0.71 -16.57
C ARG A 199 -8.01 1.76 -17.34
N LYS A 200 -8.48 2.14 -18.53
CA LYS A 200 -7.72 2.97 -19.49
C LYS A 200 -8.32 4.36 -19.72
N GLN A 201 -9.57 4.57 -19.32
CA GLN A 201 -10.33 5.79 -19.58
C GLN A 201 -11.10 6.20 -18.33
N PRO A 202 -11.02 7.48 -17.90
CA PRO A 202 -11.79 7.96 -16.78
C PRO A 202 -13.28 8.03 -17.14
N PHE A 203 -14.16 7.77 -16.17
CA PHE A 203 -15.59 7.97 -16.31
C PHE A 203 -15.92 9.47 -16.38
N PRO A 204 -16.87 9.89 -17.23
CA PRO A 204 -17.37 11.26 -17.24
C PRO A 204 -18.26 11.51 -16.02
N ASP A 205 -17.64 11.69 -14.85
CA ASP A 205 -18.28 11.87 -13.54
C ASP A 205 -17.56 12.93 -12.70
N GLU A 206 -18.11 13.19 -11.52
CA GLU A 206 -17.48 13.97 -10.48
C GLU A 206 -16.60 13.10 -9.56
N PHE A 207 -15.43 13.63 -9.21
CA PHE A 207 -14.46 13.04 -8.32
C PHE A 207 -14.22 13.99 -7.13
N ARG A 208 -14.22 13.47 -5.91
CA ARG A 208 -13.99 14.22 -4.67
C ARG A 208 -12.54 14.07 -4.24
N CYS A 209 -11.80 15.17 -4.26
CA CYS A 209 -10.36 15.20 -4.04
C CYS A 209 -10.02 15.46 -2.58
N TYR A 210 -9.34 14.51 -1.94
CA TYR A 210 -8.89 14.63 -0.56
C TYR A 210 -7.38 14.80 -0.51
N LEU A 211 -6.94 15.81 0.24
CA LEU A 211 -5.54 16.20 0.31
C LEU A 211 -4.77 15.25 1.23
N SER A 212 -3.60 14.77 0.80
CA SER A 212 -2.75 13.88 1.58
C SER A 212 -1.91 14.68 2.60
N VAL A 213 -2.54 15.10 3.70
CA VAL A 213 -1.93 16.01 4.70
C VAL A 213 -2.13 15.56 6.14
N GLN A 214 -1.32 16.12 7.03
CA GLN A 214 -1.56 16.08 8.47
C GLN A 214 -2.89 16.79 8.81
N SER A 215 -3.99 16.05 8.69
CA SER A 215 -5.34 16.50 8.97
C SER A 215 -6.19 15.31 9.43
N SER A 216 -7.13 15.60 10.33
CA SER A 216 -8.20 14.69 10.73
C SER A 216 -9.54 15.02 10.07
N ASP A 217 -9.65 16.12 9.33
CA ASP A 217 -10.91 16.50 8.69
C ASP A 217 -11.01 15.86 7.30
N TYR A 218 -11.76 14.76 7.24
CA TYR A 218 -12.16 14.09 6.00
C TYR A 218 -13.65 14.31 5.69
N SER A 219 -14.32 15.21 6.42
CA SER A 219 -15.74 15.51 6.20
C SER A 219 -15.98 16.32 4.92
N LYS A 220 -14.93 16.97 4.41
CA LYS A 220 -14.98 17.81 3.22
C LYS A 220 -13.80 17.51 2.29
N PRO A 221 -14.05 17.26 1.00
CA PRO A 221 -12.98 17.21 0.02
C PRO A 221 -12.36 18.60 -0.15
N ALA A 222 -11.08 18.65 -0.50
CA ALA A 222 -10.37 19.88 -0.82
C ALA A 222 -11.01 20.58 -2.02
N PHE A 223 -11.41 19.81 -3.04
CA PHE A 223 -12.25 20.27 -4.14
C PHE A 223 -12.91 19.09 -4.88
N ALA A 224 -13.76 19.42 -5.87
CA ALA A 224 -14.32 18.47 -6.80
C ALA A 224 -13.66 18.61 -8.18
N LEU A 225 -13.29 17.50 -8.80
CA LEU A 225 -12.82 17.41 -10.17
C LEU A 225 -13.91 16.73 -11.00
N GLN A 226 -14.39 17.36 -12.07
CA GLN A 226 -15.35 16.74 -12.98
C GLN A 226 -14.65 16.35 -14.27
N ILE A 227 -14.68 15.08 -14.62
CA ILE A 227 -14.27 14.61 -15.94
C ILE A 227 -15.50 14.66 -16.85
N LEU A 228 -15.32 15.21 -18.04
CA LEU A 228 -16.38 15.39 -19.04
C LEU A 228 -16.04 14.63 -20.32
N PRO A 229 -17.05 14.29 -21.15
CA PRO A 229 -16.81 13.69 -22.46
C PRO A 229 -15.88 14.54 -23.34
N GLY A 230 -15.13 13.87 -24.23
CA GLY A 230 -14.27 14.53 -25.22
C GLY A 230 -12.95 15.06 -24.68
N GLY A 231 -12.40 14.49 -23.60
CA GLY A 231 -11.11 14.90 -23.05
C GLY A 231 -11.17 16.27 -22.36
N ARG A 232 -12.31 16.60 -21.76
CA ARG A 232 -12.54 17.86 -21.04
C ARG A 232 -12.68 17.61 -19.55
N TYR A 233 -12.35 18.60 -18.74
CA TYR A 233 -12.60 18.55 -17.30
C TYR A 233 -13.03 19.90 -16.75
N ARG A 234 -13.57 19.90 -15.53
CA ARG A 234 -13.79 21.11 -14.71
C ARG A 234 -13.13 20.94 -13.35
N ALA A 235 -12.48 21.98 -12.89
CA ALA A 235 -11.94 22.10 -11.54
C ALA A 235 -12.25 23.52 -11.02
N PRO A 236 -12.05 23.83 -9.73
CA PRO A 236 -12.08 25.21 -9.29
C PRO A 236 -11.14 26.06 -10.15
N GLY A 237 -11.63 27.21 -10.62
CA GLY A 237 -10.88 28.07 -11.55
C GLY A 237 -11.27 27.91 -13.03
N GLY A 238 -12.06 26.90 -13.41
CA GLY A 238 -12.65 26.82 -14.75
C GLY A 238 -12.60 25.45 -15.41
N GLU A 239 -12.82 25.44 -16.73
CA GLU A 239 -12.73 24.24 -17.57
C GLU A 239 -11.34 24.09 -18.17
N GLY A 240 -10.98 22.85 -18.51
CA GLY A 240 -9.75 22.53 -19.21
C GLY A 240 -9.88 21.29 -20.09
N THR A 241 -8.76 20.91 -20.68
CA THR A 241 -8.64 19.70 -21.51
C THR A 241 -7.53 18.81 -21.02
N TYR A 242 -7.68 17.52 -21.23
CA TYR A 242 -6.68 16.51 -20.91
C TYR A 242 -6.58 15.49 -22.05
N LYS A 243 -5.42 14.82 -22.12
CA LYS A 243 -5.20 13.69 -23.02
C LYS A 243 -4.80 12.46 -22.20
N MET A 244 -5.32 11.30 -22.59
CA MET A 244 -4.83 10.03 -22.05
C MET A 244 -3.44 9.72 -22.59
N VAL A 245 -2.52 9.41 -21.69
CA VAL A 245 -1.18 8.90 -22.01
C VAL A 245 -1.09 7.48 -21.46
N GLN A 246 -0.76 6.53 -22.33
CA GLN A 246 -0.48 5.15 -21.94
C GLN A 246 1.03 5.01 -21.75
N SER A 247 1.44 4.37 -20.66
CA SER A 247 2.84 3.98 -20.51
C SER A 247 3.23 3.03 -21.63
N SER A 248 4.37 3.29 -22.29
CA SER A 248 4.92 2.42 -23.33
C SER A 248 5.63 1.19 -22.76
N SER A 249 5.97 1.21 -21.46
CA SER A 249 6.42 0.04 -20.72
C SER A 249 5.21 -0.69 -20.16
N SER A 250 5.29 -2.03 -20.07
CA SER A 250 4.26 -2.99 -19.63
C SER A 250 3.54 -2.70 -18.29
N SER A 251 3.82 -1.57 -17.64
CA SER A 251 3.09 -1.07 -16.49
C SER A 251 1.63 -0.78 -16.84
N SER A 252 0.72 -1.35 -16.06
CA SER A 252 -0.73 -1.17 -16.11
C SER A 252 -1.22 0.25 -15.78
N LEU A 253 -0.31 1.24 -15.76
CA LEU A 253 -0.57 2.60 -15.33
C LEU A 253 -1.03 3.46 -16.52
N ASN A 254 -2.14 4.17 -16.33
CA ASN A 254 -2.70 5.08 -17.31
C ASN A 254 -2.71 6.50 -16.72
N TYR A 255 -2.36 7.48 -17.53
CA TYR A 255 -2.16 8.85 -17.08
C TYR A 255 -3.10 9.82 -17.79
N LEU A 256 -3.53 10.87 -17.07
CA LEU A 256 -4.19 12.04 -17.64
C LEU A 256 -3.16 13.16 -17.69
N ARG A 257 -2.82 13.60 -18.90
CA ARG A 257 -1.97 14.77 -19.13
C ARG A 257 -2.82 16.00 -19.36
N TRP A 258 -2.69 17.00 -18.49
CA TRP A 258 -3.42 18.26 -18.57
C TRP A 258 -2.89 19.12 -19.72
N GLN A 259 -3.75 19.46 -20.69
CA GLN A 259 -3.38 20.25 -21.87
C GLN A 259 -3.79 21.72 -21.75
N GLY A 260 -4.78 22.03 -20.91
CA GLY A 260 -5.30 23.38 -20.72
C GLY A 260 -6.14 23.48 -19.45
N GLY A 261 -6.53 24.70 -19.08
CA GLY A 261 -7.34 24.99 -17.90
C GLY A 261 -6.56 25.06 -16.58
N PRO A 262 -7.25 25.01 -15.42
CA PRO A 262 -6.65 25.23 -14.10
C PRO A 262 -5.56 24.24 -13.67
N LEU A 263 -5.55 23.03 -14.24
CA LEU A 263 -4.55 21.99 -13.94
C LEU A 263 -3.40 21.96 -14.98
N ALA A 264 -3.41 22.85 -15.99
CA ALA A 264 -2.34 22.88 -16.98
C ALA A 264 -1.00 23.25 -16.33
N GLY A 265 0.05 22.48 -16.65
CA GLY A 265 1.38 22.67 -16.06
C GLY A 265 1.59 21.98 -14.71
N THR A 266 0.59 21.24 -14.20
CA THR A 266 0.76 20.29 -13.09
C THR A 266 1.19 18.92 -13.63
N ASP A 267 1.58 18.01 -12.73
CA ASP A 267 2.03 16.68 -13.12
C ASP A 267 0.93 15.84 -13.78
N ASP A 268 1.36 14.83 -14.52
CA ASP A 268 0.45 13.83 -15.08
C ASP A 268 -0.28 13.10 -13.93
N ALA A 269 -1.61 13.01 -14.02
CA ALA A 269 -2.41 12.37 -13.00
C ALA A 269 -2.58 10.88 -13.25
N TYR A 270 -2.48 10.05 -12.20
CA TYR A 270 -2.64 8.60 -12.31
C TYR A 270 -4.11 8.19 -12.24
N LEU A 271 -4.57 7.42 -13.22
CA LEU A 271 -5.87 6.76 -13.17
C LEU A 271 -5.73 5.37 -12.54
N LEU A 272 -6.37 5.19 -11.38
CA LEU A 272 -6.47 3.93 -10.67
C LEU A 272 -7.90 3.41 -10.79
N PHE A 273 -8.06 2.11 -11.07
CA PHE A 273 -9.37 1.47 -11.16
C PHE A 273 -9.45 0.28 -10.21
N ASP A 274 -10.38 0.38 -9.26
CA ASP A 274 -10.84 -0.70 -8.42
C ASP A 274 -12.11 -1.31 -9.04
N SER A 275 -12.08 -2.62 -9.29
CA SER A 275 -13.17 -3.29 -10.00
C SER A 275 -14.47 -3.40 -9.19
N THR A 276 -14.42 -3.15 -7.89
CA THR A 276 -15.55 -3.18 -6.94
C THR A 276 -16.09 -1.78 -6.69
N TYR A 277 -15.20 -0.83 -6.40
CA TYR A 277 -15.57 0.49 -5.91
C TYR A 277 -15.53 1.61 -6.96
N GLY A 278 -14.78 1.46 -8.06
CA GLY A 278 -14.74 2.44 -9.15
C GLY A 278 -13.37 3.09 -9.33
N GLN A 279 -13.33 4.35 -9.75
CA GLN A 279 -12.08 5.03 -10.11
C GLN A 279 -11.56 5.98 -9.04
N THR A 280 -10.23 6.07 -8.95
CA THR A 280 -9.52 7.12 -8.21
C THR A 280 -8.51 7.79 -9.16
N ILE A 281 -8.49 9.11 -9.17
CA ILE A 281 -7.48 9.91 -9.88
C ILE A 281 -6.52 10.49 -8.85
N GLN A 282 -5.25 10.12 -8.93
CA GLN A 282 -4.20 10.71 -8.10
C GLN A 282 -3.64 11.94 -8.80
N LEU A 283 -3.64 13.08 -8.10
CA LEU A 283 -3.05 14.32 -8.60
C LEU A 283 -1.80 14.65 -7.79
N ASP A 284 -0.73 15.00 -8.49
CA ASP A 284 0.54 15.47 -7.92
C ASP A 284 0.80 16.90 -8.46
N GLY A 285 1.56 17.73 -7.72
CA GLY A 285 1.88 19.11 -8.16
C GLY A 285 0.71 20.10 -8.28
N VAL A 286 -0.51 19.77 -7.84
CA VAL A 286 -1.71 20.64 -7.95
C VAL A 286 -1.83 21.66 -6.81
N THR A 287 -1.07 21.49 -5.74
CA THR A 287 -1.08 22.40 -4.58
C THR A 287 0.29 23.03 -4.38
N ASP A 288 0.32 24.19 -3.71
CA ASP A 288 1.55 24.96 -3.46
C ASP A 288 2.61 24.24 -2.61
N GLN A 289 2.27 23.08 -2.07
CA GLN A 289 3.09 22.35 -1.09
C GLN A 289 3.54 20.98 -1.61
N ASP A 290 3.45 20.75 -2.93
CA ASP A 290 3.76 19.45 -3.56
C ASP A 290 3.01 18.28 -2.91
N ARG A 291 1.77 18.56 -2.48
CA ARG A 291 0.94 17.56 -1.79
C ARG A 291 0.10 16.80 -2.81
N ARG A 292 0.11 15.49 -2.63
CA ARG A 292 -0.73 14.55 -3.38
C ARG A 292 -2.20 14.69 -2.99
N LEU A 293 -3.08 14.62 -3.98
CA LEU A 293 -4.52 14.49 -3.80
C LEU A 293 -4.98 13.13 -4.33
N TYR A 294 -5.93 12.52 -3.62
CA TYR A 294 -6.66 11.34 -4.10
C TYR A 294 -8.10 11.76 -4.39
N CYS A 295 -8.45 11.76 -5.67
CA CYS A 295 -9.78 12.12 -6.15
C CYS A 295 -10.59 10.86 -6.39
N HIS A 296 -11.50 10.53 -5.48
CA HIS A 296 -12.35 9.34 -5.58
C HIS A 296 -13.61 9.65 -6.37
N GLN A 297 -13.99 8.77 -7.29
CA GLN A 297 -15.26 8.91 -8.01
C GLN A 297 -16.42 9.00 -7.01
N ARG A 298 -17.31 9.97 -7.21
CA ARG A 298 -18.51 10.15 -6.39
C ARG A 298 -19.33 8.86 -6.35
N GLY A 299 -19.88 8.54 -5.18
CA GLY A 299 -20.66 7.31 -4.98
C GLY A 299 -19.82 6.26 -4.27
N SER A 300 -19.66 5.08 -4.86
CA SER A 300 -19.04 3.93 -4.18
C SER A 300 -17.56 4.11 -3.86
N ALA A 301 -16.75 4.69 -4.76
CA ALA A 301 -15.32 4.87 -4.50
C ALA A 301 -15.09 5.89 -3.37
N GLU A 302 -15.80 7.02 -3.41
CA GLU A 302 -15.80 7.99 -2.31
C GLU A 302 -16.31 7.37 -1.00
N SER A 303 -17.42 6.62 -1.04
CA SER A 303 -17.98 5.98 0.16
C SER A 303 -17.01 4.98 0.78
N HIS A 304 -16.31 4.19 -0.04
CA HIS A 304 -15.26 3.29 0.41
C HIS A 304 -14.10 4.06 1.05
N ALA A 305 -13.61 5.12 0.42
CA ALA A 305 -12.58 5.98 1.01
C ALA A 305 -13.00 6.59 2.35
N LEU A 306 -14.26 7.04 2.48
CA LEU A 306 -14.81 7.57 3.73
C LEU A 306 -14.93 6.51 4.83
N VAL A 307 -15.24 5.26 4.48
CA VAL A 307 -15.20 4.13 5.42
C VAL A 307 -13.76 3.89 5.90
N GLU A 308 -12.80 3.88 4.99
CA GLU A 308 -11.38 3.73 5.30
C GLU A 308 -10.86 4.88 6.19
N PHE A 309 -11.23 6.13 5.91
CA PHE A 309 -10.89 7.26 6.78
C PHE A 309 -11.51 7.11 8.16
N ARG A 310 -12.74 6.63 8.25
CA ARG A 310 -13.42 6.39 9.53
C ARG A 310 -12.77 5.27 10.34
N ARG A 311 -12.30 4.19 9.70
CA ARG A 311 -11.54 3.11 10.36
C ARG A 311 -10.20 3.60 10.91
N LYS A 312 -9.63 4.64 10.30
CA LYS A 312 -8.42 5.32 10.76
C LYS A 312 -8.72 6.43 11.78
N ASP A 313 -9.99 6.68 12.10
CA ASP A 313 -10.39 7.71 13.06
C ASP A 313 -10.63 7.10 14.47
N PRO A 314 -9.83 7.46 15.50
CA PRO A 314 -10.07 7.08 16.88
C PRO A 314 -11.51 7.29 17.35
N GLN A 315 -12.21 6.19 17.66
CA GLN A 315 -13.60 6.21 18.14
C GLN A 315 -13.66 6.40 19.66
N VAL A 316 -14.66 7.14 20.15
CA VAL A 316 -14.91 7.27 21.60
C VAL A 316 -15.14 5.89 22.22
N GLY A 317 -14.51 5.62 23.35
CA GLY A 317 -14.58 4.32 24.01
C GLY A 317 -13.46 4.06 25.00
N LYS A 318 -13.45 2.85 25.56
CA LYS A 318 -12.47 2.39 26.54
C LYS A 318 -11.60 1.31 25.89
N TYR A 319 -10.29 1.54 25.93
CA TYR A 319 -9.28 0.70 25.31
C TYR A 319 -8.38 0.12 26.41
N PRO A 320 -8.65 -1.10 26.91
CA PRO A 320 -7.74 -1.79 27.80
C PRO A 320 -6.32 -1.87 27.22
N CYS A 321 -5.33 -1.50 28.02
CA CYS A 321 -3.93 -1.43 27.62
C CYS A 321 -3.13 -2.60 28.19
N ARG A 322 -2.28 -3.20 27.36
CA ARG A 322 -1.44 -4.34 27.71
C ARG A 322 0.01 -4.11 27.28
N SER A 323 0.95 -4.69 28.02
CA SER A 323 2.38 -4.66 27.66
C SER A 323 2.68 -5.54 26.45
N LEU A 324 3.63 -5.10 25.62
CA LEU A 324 4.15 -5.81 24.45
C LEU A 324 5.42 -6.63 24.74
N ASP A 325 5.84 -6.71 26.00
CA ASP A 325 7.02 -7.44 26.48
C ASP A 325 6.81 -8.97 26.58
N GLY A 326 5.76 -9.50 25.96
CA GLY A 326 5.34 -10.89 26.04
C GLY A 326 4.62 -11.27 27.34
N LYS A 327 4.64 -10.44 28.39
CA LYS A 327 3.96 -10.72 29.66
C LYS A 327 2.48 -10.35 29.66
N ASN A 328 2.04 -9.53 28.69
CA ASN A 328 0.65 -9.07 28.56
C ASN A 328 0.10 -8.43 29.85
N THR A 329 0.96 -7.70 30.57
CA THR A 329 0.64 -7.06 31.85
C THR A 329 -0.46 -6.02 31.65
N ASP A 330 -1.42 -5.92 32.58
CA ASP A 330 -2.41 -4.85 32.57
C ASP A 330 -1.74 -3.50 32.84
N LEU A 331 -1.86 -2.56 31.90
CA LEU A 331 -1.31 -1.21 32.02
C LEU A 331 -2.40 -0.17 32.30
N GLY A 332 -3.65 -0.59 32.48
CA GLY A 332 -4.81 0.25 32.71
C GLY A 332 -5.68 0.38 31.46
N THR A 333 -6.41 1.49 31.35
CA THR A 333 -7.36 1.71 30.25
C THR A 333 -7.20 3.13 29.72
N LEU A 334 -6.99 3.24 28.41
CA LEU A 334 -7.07 4.48 27.66
C LEU A 334 -8.55 4.75 27.36
N GLU A 335 -9.12 5.80 27.92
CA GLU A 335 -10.49 6.22 27.64
C GLU A 335 -10.48 7.42 26.69
N LEU A 336 -11.01 7.25 25.49
CA LEU A 336 -11.20 8.35 24.55
C LEU A 336 -12.57 8.98 24.74
N LEU A 337 -12.57 10.31 24.78
CA LEU A 337 -13.73 11.15 25.00
C LEU A 337 -13.99 12.02 23.75
N ALA A 338 -15.19 12.57 23.65
CA ALA A 338 -15.54 13.49 22.58
C ALA A 338 -14.59 14.70 22.55
N GLY A 339 -14.40 15.28 21.35
CA GLY A 339 -13.57 16.48 21.18
C GLY A 339 -12.06 16.22 21.24
N ARG A 340 -11.61 15.00 20.89
CA ARG A 340 -10.19 14.61 20.85
C ARG A 340 -9.49 14.71 22.22
N VAL A 341 -10.22 14.34 23.26
CA VAL A 341 -9.73 14.29 24.66
C VAL A 341 -9.54 12.83 25.05
N TYR A 342 -8.51 12.54 25.84
CA TYR A 342 -8.32 11.21 26.43
C TYR A 342 -8.17 11.28 27.95
N ARG A 343 -8.39 10.16 28.62
CA ARG A 343 -8.04 9.92 30.02
C ARG A 343 -7.24 8.62 30.13
N TYR A 344 -6.14 8.68 30.87
CA TYR A 344 -5.31 7.52 31.18
C TYR A 344 -4.76 7.66 32.59
N LYS A 345 -4.78 6.58 33.38
CA LYS A 345 -4.30 6.57 34.79
C LYS A 345 -4.82 7.75 35.64
N GLY A 346 -6.09 8.13 35.45
CA GLY A 346 -6.77 9.17 36.24
C GLY A 346 -6.58 10.61 35.76
N SER A 347 -5.66 10.87 34.82
CA SER A 347 -5.41 12.21 34.28
C SER A 347 -5.85 12.32 32.82
N SER A 348 -6.17 13.53 32.39
CA SER A 348 -6.64 13.80 31.03
C SER A 348 -5.60 14.52 30.17
N GLY A 349 -5.69 14.33 28.87
CA GLY A 349 -4.94 15.08 27.86
C GLY A 349 -5.73 15.20 26.56
N LYS A 350 -5.09 15.66 25.50
CA LYS A 350 -5.65 15.74 24.15
C LYS A 350 -4.86 14.86 23.20
N TYR A 351 -5.40 14.64 22.01
CA TYR A 351 -4.66 13.98 20.94
C TYR A 351 -4.98 14.62 19.59
N ALA A 352 -4.00 14.64 18.69
CA ALA A 352 -4.15 14.99 17.29
C ALA A 352 -4.09 13.71 16.46
N VAL A 353 -4.79 13.69 15.32
CA VAL A 353 -4.83 12.52 14.44
C VAL A 353 -4.48 12.94 13.03
N ASN A 354 -3.58 12.18 12.41
CA ASN A 354 -3.24 12.29 11.01
C ASN A 354 -3.92 11.17 10.21
N ILE A 355 -5.17 11.41 9.83
CA ILE A 355 -5.97 10.47 9.02
C ILE A 355 -5.56 10.58 7.55
N MET A 356 -5.36 11.81 7.09
CA MET A 356 -5.22 12.11 5.67
C MET A 356 -3.78 12.03 5.16
N GLY A 357 -2.76 12.04 6.01
CA GLY A 357 -1.37 12.11 5.60
C GLY A 357 -0.81 10.80 5.06
N LYS A 358 -1.52 9.69 5.29
CA LYS A 358 -1.13 8.32 4.91
C LYS A 358 -2.32 7.57 4.32
N GLN A 359 -2.95 8.13 3.29
CA GLN A 359 -4.20 7.56 2.75
C GLN A 359 -4.06 6.11 2.24
N ARG A 360 -2.85 5.69 1.86
CA ARG A 360 -2.54 4.32 1.43
C ARG A 360 -2.31 3.33 2.59
N ASP A 361 -2.06 3.81 3.81
CA ASP A 361 -1.85 2.94 4.97
C ASP A 361 -3.19 2.62 5.63
N SER A 362 -3.34 1.45 6.24
CA SER A 362 -4.55 1.04 6.98
C SER A 362 -4.66 1.66 8.38
N PHE A 363 -3.75 2.57 8.74
CA PHE A 363 -3.68 3.20 10.05
C PHE A 363 -3.47 4.72 9.95
N SER A 364 -3.85 5.45 10.99
CA SER A 364 -3.49 6.86 11.19
C SER A 364 -2.35 7.00 12.20
N GLY A 365 -1.65 8.13 12.14
CA GLY A 365 -0.77 8.58 13.23
C GLY A 365 -1.58 9.33 14.28
N VAL A 366 -1.25 9.13 15.56
CA VAL A 366 -1.88 9.80 16.70
C VAL A 366 -0.80 10.40 17.58
N ASP A 367 -0.83 11.71 17.76
CA ASP A 367 0.07 12.45 18.64
C ASP A 367 -0.69 12.86 19.91
N PHE A 368 -0.23 12.40 21.06
CA PHE A 368 -0.81 12.76 22.35
C PHE A 368 -0.17 14.05 22.89
N VAL A 369 -1.00 14.93 23.45
CA VAL A 369 -0.59 16.26 23.94
C VAL A 369 -1.20 16.54 25.30
N GLY A 370 -0.35 16.80 26.28
CA GLY A 370 -0.65 16.92 27.69
C GLY A 370 -1.08 15.59 28.34
N GLY A 371 -1.09 15.56 29.67
CA GLY A 371 -1.49 14.39 30.45
C GLY A 371 -0.42 13.30 30.50
N PRO A 372 -0.77 12.05 30.90
CA PRO A 372 0.24 11.00 31.14
C PRO A 372 0.85 10.36 29.88
N LEU A 373 0.35 10.70 28.70
CA LEU A 373 0.88 10.29 27.40
C LEU A 373 1.42 11.50 26.63
N ASP A 374 1.78 12.60 27.29
CA ASP A 374 2.30 13.78 26.60
C ASP A 374 3.53 13.46 25.74
N GLU A 375 3.60 14.05 24.54
CA GLU A 375 4.64 13.83 23.53
C GLU A 375 4.74 12.40 22.97
N GLU A 376 3.80 11.52 23.32
CA GLU A 376 3.77 10.16 22.79
C GLU A 376 3.13 10.09 21.41
N TYR A 377 3.72 9.25 20.55
CA TYR A 377 3.19 8.90 19.24
C TYR A 377 2.62 7.48 19.26
N SER A 378 1.52 7.27 18.56
CA SER A 378 0.89 5.97 18.36
C SER A 378 0.37 5.83 16.94
N THR A 379 0.11 4.61 16.51
CA THR A 379 -0.76 4.35 15.35
C THR A 379 -2.16 3.98 15.82
N TYR A 380 -3.18 4.28 15.02
CA TYR A 380 -4.55 3.81 15.25
C TYR A 380 -5.14 3.13 14.01
N SER A 381 -5.85 2.02 14.20
CA SER A 381 -6.59 1.34 13.13
C SER A 381 -7.82 0.61 13.68
N GLU A 382 -8.82 0.41 12.83
CA GLU A 382 -9.92 -0.55 13.01
C GLU A 382 -9.86 -1.57 11.87
N ASP A 383 -9.87 -2.87 12.19
CA ASP A 383 -9.94 -3.94 11.20
C ASP A 383 -11.38 -4.29 10.78
N GLU A 384 -11.52 -5.19 9.81
CA GLU A 384 -12.82 -5.65 9.29
C GLU A 384 -13.67 -6.42 10.32
N LEU A 385 -13.05 -6.91 11.41
CA LEU A 385 -13.71 -7.61 12.51
C LEU A 385 -14.07 -6.68 13.67
N GLY A 386 -13.73 -5.38 13.57
CA GLY A 386 -14.03 -4.35 14.55
C GLY A 386 -13.03 -4.30 15.72
N GLU A 387 -11.86 -4.92 15.58
CA GLU A 387 -10.74 -4.71 16.50
C GLU A 387 -10.18 -3.30 16.27
N ARG A 388 -10.35 -2.43 17.26
CA ARG A 388 -9.79 -1.07 17.28
C ARG A 388 -8.54 -1.08 18.13
N GLU A 389 -7.42 -0.68 17.56
CA GLU A 389 -6.12 -0.78 18.20
C GLU A 389 -5.37 0.55 18.16
N PHE A 390 -4.79 0.91 19.30
CA PHE A 390 -3.65 1.81 19.39
C PHE A 390 -2.37 0.99 19.50
N GLY A 391 -1.54 1.07 18.47
CA GLY A 391 -0.27 0.38 18.39
C GLY A 391 0.90 1.26 18.84
N ARG A 392 1.81 0.67 19.62
CA ARG A 392 3.13 1.23 19.98
C ARG A 392 3.11 2.52 20.83
N ILE A 393 2.09 2.74 21.66
CA ILE A 393 2.13 3.82 22.67
C ILE A 393 3.30 3.55 23.63
N LEU A 394 4.12 4.55 23.99
CA LEU A 394 5.27 4.38 24.89
C LEU A 394 6.25 3.27 24.43
N ARG A 395 6.29 3.02 23.11
CA ARG A 395 7.03 1.94 22.39
C ARG A 395 6.66 0.49 22.75
N ASN A 396 6.10 0.21 23.94
CA ASN A 396 5.88 -1.14 24.47
C ASN A 396 4.44 -1.38 24.98
N MET A 397 3.48 -0.53 24.64
CA MET A 397 2.08 -0.68 25.03
C MET A 397 1.16 -0.79 23.81
N ARG A 398 0.16 -1.65 23.93
CA ARG A 398 -0.97 -1.75 23.00
C ARG A 398 -2.27 -1.55 23.75
N CYS A 399 -3.15 -0.68 23.24
CA CYS A 399 -4.49 -0.51 23.81
C CYS A 399 -5.54 -0.87 22.75
N SER A 400 -6.39 -1.85 23.03
CA SER A 400 -7.33 -2.37 22.03
C SER A 400 -8.71 -2.65 22.60
N GLN A 401 -9.74 -2.59 21.77
CA GLN A 401 -11.10 -3.03 22.10
C GLN A 401 -11.77 -3.69 20.89
N ILE A 402 -12.75 -4.56 21.15
CA ILE A 402 -13.62 -5.11 20.12
C ILE A 402 -14.92 -4.32 20.08
N ALA A 403 -15.26 -3.81 18.90
CA ALA A 403 -16.50 -3.10 18.64
C ALA A 403 -17.25 -3.72 17.46
N LYS A 404 -18.46 -3.24 17.19
CA LYS A 404 -19.14 -3.56 15.94
C LYS A 404 -18.33 -2.95 14.78
N PRO A 405 -17.93 -3.75 13.77
CA PRO A 405 -17.11 -3.27 12.68
C PRO A 405 -17.82 -2.18 11.87
N ILE A 406 -17.04 -1.23 11.38
CA ILE A 406 -17.44 -0.33 10.29
C ILE A 406 -17.43 -1.15 9.00
N VAL A 407 -18.64 -1.48 8.52
CA VAL A 407 -18.86 -2.35 7.36
C VAL A 407 -18.85 -1.56 6.06
N GLU A 408 -18.18 -2.10 5.06
CA GLU A 408 -18.21 -1.61 3.69
C GLU A 408 -19.43 -2.13 2.92
N PRO A 409 -20.01 -1.35 2.01
CA PRO A 409 -21.07 -1.84 1.15
C PRO A 409 -20.54 -2.89 0.17
N THR A 410 -21.00 -4.13 0.29
CA THR A 410 -20.61 -5.24 -0.60
C THR A 410 -21.33 -5.19 -1.95
N PHE A 411 -22.54 -4.64 -2.00
CA PHE A 411 -23.38 -4.61 -3.20
C PHE A 411 -23.84 -3.18 -3.53
N GLY A 412 -24.01 -2.92 -4.82
CA GLY A 412 -24.66 -1.72 -5.32
C GLY A 412 -26.19 -1.77 -5.15
N THR A 413 -26.82 -0.62 -5.32
CA THR A 413 -28.29 -0.47 -5.21
C THR A 413 -29.03 -0.85 -6.49
N ALA A 414 -28.33 -0.95 -7.61
CA ALA A 414 -28.90 -1.35 -8.88
C ALA A 414 -29.10 -2.86 -8.97
N LYS A 415 -30.07 -3.28 -9.79
CA LYS A 415 -30.18 -4.68 -10.21
C LYS A 415 -29.20 -4.93 -11.35
N ALA A 416 -28.65 -6.14 -11.39
CA ALA A 416 -27.95 -6.60 -12.59
C ALA A 416 -28.88 -6.51 -13.81
N PRO A 417 -28.34 -6.25 -15.02
CA PRO A 417 -29.14 -6.29 -16.25
C PRO A 417 -29.80 -7.66 -16.47
N ALA A 418 -30.57 -7.84 -17.55
CA ALA A 418 -30.96 -9.19 -17.97
C ALA A 418 -29.89 -9.75 -18.91
N PRO A 419 -29.50 -11.04 -18.80
CA PRO A 419 -28.64 -11.68 -19.79
C PRO A 419 -29.28 -11.66 -21.19
N PRO A 420 -28.48 -11.58 -22.26
CA PRO A 420 -28.97 -11.74 -23.64
C PRO A 420 -29.69 -13.09 -23.84
N ALA A 421 -30.62 -13.12 -24.80
CA ALA A 421 -31.31 -14.36 -25.17
C ALA A 421 -30.31 -15.45 -25.62
N GLY A 422 -30.53 -16.68 -25.16
CA GLY A 422 -29.63 -17.82 -25.43
C GLY A 422 -28.42 -17.92 -24.50
N SER A 423 -28.34 -17.08 -23.46
CA SER A 423 -27.42 -17.27 -22.34
C SER A 423 -27.90 -18.41 -21.43
N GLY A 424 -26.98 -19.06 -20.72
CA GLY A 424 -27.30 -20.17 -19.82
C GLY A 424 -26.97 -21.55 -20.36
N GLY A 425 -27.52 -22.57 -19.69
CA GLY A 425 -27.36 -23.99 -20.05
C GLY A 425 -27.01 -24.90 -18.86
N ILE A 426 -26.54 -24.32 -17.74
CA ILE A 426 -26.21 -25.04 -16.51
C ILE A 426 -26.60 -24.24 -15.26
N GLU A 427 -26.72 -24.93 -14.13
CA GLU A 427 -26.98 -24.32 -12.83
C GLU A 427 -26.16 -25.04 -11.76
N GLY A 428 -25.77 -24.32 -10.72
CA GLY A 428 -25.06 -24.86 -9.57
C GLY A 428 -23.70 -24.21 -9.34
N ALA A 429 -23.10 -24.55 -8.21
CA ALA A 429 -21.75 -24.12 -7.85
C ALA A 429 -20.74 -25.23 -8.15
N TYR A 430 -19.66 -24.88 -8.82
CA TYR A 430 -18.59 -25.78 -9.20
C TYR A 430 -17.25 -25.18 -8.85
N SER A 431 -16.26 -26.03 -8.63
CA SER A 431 -14.87 -25.64 -8.44
C SER A 431 -13.99 -26.40 -9.42
N GLN A 432 -12.91 -25.76 -9.79
CA GLN A 432 -11.78 -26.33 -10.48
C GLN A 432 -10.55 -26.08 -9.63
N THR A 433 -9.78 -27.12 -9.36
CA THR A 433 -8.52 -26.99 -8.65
C THR A 433 -7.38 -27.18 -9.65
N ILE A 434 -6.52 -26.18 -9.75
CA ILE A 434 -5.35 -26.21 -10.62
C ILE A 434 -4.12 -26.18 -9.73
N GLN A 435 -3.18 -27.08 -9.99
CA GLN A 435 -1.87 -27.03 -9.37
C GLN A 435 -0.94 -26.21 -10.27
N ASN A 436 -0.54 -25.04 -9.79
CA ASN A 436 0.39 -24.16 -10.49
C ASN A 436 1.78 -24.37 -9.90
N PHE A 437 2.74 -24.79 -10.72
CA PHE A 437 4.07 -25.18 -10.23
C PHE A 437 5.10 -24.03 -10.23
N TYR A 438 4.76 -22.83 -10.72
CA TYR A 438 5.74 -21.77 -10.92
C TYR A 438 5.25 -20.38 -10.45
N PRO A 439 6.07 -19.58 -9.74
CA PRO A 439 7.37 -19.88 -9.14
C PRO A 439 7.30 -20.58 -7.76
N ASN A 440 6.10 -20.68 -7.17
CA ASN A 440 5.85 -21.37 -5.91
C ASN A 440 4.69 -22.33 -6.17
N ALA A 441 4.85 -23.63 -5.89
CA ALA A 441 3.77 -24.59 -6.05
C ALA A 441 2.53 -24.12 -5.25
N SER A 442 1.48 -23.70 -5.94
CA SER A 442 0.23 -23.26 -5.37
C SER A 442 -0.91 -24.15 -5.84
N LEU A 443 -1.87 -24.38 -4.95
CA LEU A 443 -3.15 -24.97 -5.29
C LEU A 443 -4.16 -23.84 -5.40
N GLU A 444 -4.55 -23.52 -6.63
CA GLU A 444 -5.51 -22.48 -6.94
C GLU A 444 -6.89 -23.10 -7.12
N HIS A 445 -7.91 -22.47 -6.53
CA HIS A 445 -9.31 -22.84 -6.74
C HIS A 445 -9.99 -21.76 -7.56
N TYR A 446 -10.64 -22.18 -8.64
CA TYR A 446 -11.51 -21.36 -9.45
C TYR A 446 -12.95 -21.80 -9.18
N PHE A 447 -13.78 -20.89 -8.69
CA PHE A 447 -15.19 -21.17 -8.43
C PHE A 447 -16.06 -20.61 -9.55
N TYR A 448 -17.03 -21.43 -9.98
CA TYR A 448 -18.02 -21.07 -10.98
C TYR A 448 -19.41 -21.31 -10.41
N ILE A 449 -20.13 -20.23 -10.06
CA ILE A 449 -21.51 -20.32 -9.57
C ILE A 449 -22.46 -19.90 -10.69
N PHE A 450 -22.97 -20.89 -11.41
CA PHE A 450 -23.88 -20.69 -12.53
C PHE A 450 -25.32 -20.55 -12.04
N ASN A 451 -25.97 -19.50 -12.52
CA ASN A 451 -27.40 -19.26 -12.39
C ASN A 451 -28.11 -19.70 -13.68
N LYS A 452 -29.30 -20.30 -13.53
CA LYS A 452 -30.18 -20.69 -14.64
C LYS A 452 -30.50 -19.57 -15.64
N ASN A 453 -30.45 -18.31 -15.20
CA ASN A 453 -30.74 -17.15 -16.04
C ASN A 453 -29.60 -16.79 -17.01
N GLY A 454 -28.45 -17.49 -16.97
CA GLY A 454 -27.30 -17.22 -17.83
C GLY A 454 -26.23 -16.32 -17.23
N TYR A 455 -26.21 -16.21 -15.89
CA TYR A 455 -25.14 -15.56 -15.15
C TYR A 455 -24.17 -16.57 -14.53
N VAL A 456 -22.91 -16.19 -14.39
CA VAL A 456 -21.89 -16.95 -13.67
C VAL A 456 -21.07 -15.99 -12.80
N PHE A 457 -20.91 -16.35 -11.53
CA PHE A 457 -19.90 -15.74 -10.67
C PHE A 457 -18.61 -16.55 -10.78
N THR A 458 -17.49 -15.88 -11.06
CA THR A 458 -16.17 -16.49 -11.28
C THR A 458 -15.13 -16.11 -10.22
N GLY A 459 -15.56 -15.48 -9.12
CA GLY A 459 -14.69 -15.11 -8.00
C GLY A 459 -14.66 -16.17 -6.90
N ASP A 460 -13.80 -15.97 -5.91
CA ASP A 460 -13.86 -16.68 -4.62
C ASP A 460 -14.91 -15.99 -3.72
N PRO A 461 -15.97 -16.68 -3.28
CA PRO A 461 -16.91 -16.11 -2.33
C PRO A 461 -16.22 -15.78 -1.01
N GLU A 462 -16.45 -14.60 -0.45
CA GLU A 462 -15.77 -14.18 0.79
C GLU A 462 -16.32 -14.92 2.03
N THR A 463 -17.64 -15.04 2.14
CA THR A 463 -18.35 -15.54 3.32
C THR A 463 -19.24 -16.75 3.03
N SER A 464 -19.84 -16.83 1.85
CA SER A 464 -20.84 -17.86 1.52
C SER A 464 -21.11 -17.94 0.02
N LEU A 465 -21.74 -19.03 -0.44
CA LEU A 465 -22.27 -19.08 -1.81
C LEU A 465 -23.34 -18.01 -2.10
N ALA A 466 -23.95 -17.39 -1.08
CA ALA A 466 -24.91 -16.31 -1.28
C ALA A 466 -24.23 -15.00 -1.71
N ASP A 467 -22.90 -14.90 -1.58
CA ASP A 467 -22.15 -13.74 -2.08
C ASP A 467 -22.15 -13.71 -3.62
N ALA A 468 -22.38 -14.85 -4.27
CA ALA A 468 -22.60 -14.97 -5.70
C ALA A 468 -24.05 -14.62 -6.12
N ASP A 469 -24.66 -13.59 -5.52
CA ASP A 469 -26.00 -13.12 -5.89
C ASP A 469 -25.95 -12.31 -7.19
N CYS A 470 -26.05 -13.00 -8.32
CA CYS A 470 -26.04 -12.41 -9.65
C CYS A 470 -27.23 -11.48 -9.97
N THR A 471 -28.18 -11.29 -9.03
CA THR A 471 -29.21 -10.25 -9.17
C THR A 471 -28.70 -8.86 -8.75
N LYS A 472 -27.55 -8.79 -8.07
CA LYS A 472 -26.92 -7.58 -7.56
C LYS A 472 -25.86 -7.03 -8.52
N THR A 473 -25.55 -5.76 -8.35
CA THR A 473 -24.33 -5.16 -8.91
C THR A 473 -23.26 -5.06 -7.83
N ARG A 474 -22.03 -4.87 -8.26
CA ARG A 474 -20.97 -4.33 -7.41
C ARG A 474 -21.34 -2.91 -6.95
N PRO A 475 -20.69 -2.37 -5.90
CA PRO A 475 -20.94 -1.00 -5.42
C PRO A 475 -20.85 0.06 -6.52
N ASN A 476 -19.91 -0.07 -7.45
CA ASN A 476 -19.75 0.82 -8.61
C ASN A 476 -20.82 0.66 -9.72
N GLY A 477 -21.82 -0.21 -9.52
CA GLY A 477 -22.90 -0.45 -10.46
C GLY A 477 -22.56 -1.41 -11.62
N LEU A 478 -21.32 -1.92 -11.70
CA LEU A 478 -21.00 -3.00 -12.64
C LEU A 478 -21.68 -4.31 -12.22
N PRO A 479 -22.03 -5.20 -13.17
CA PRO A 479 -22.54 -6.52 -12.83
C PRO A 479 -21.58 -7.25 -11.87
N LEU A 480 -22.14 -7.89 -10.84
CA LEU A 480 -21.35 -8.75 -9.95
C LEU A 480 -20.87 -10.00 -10.69
N CYS A 481 -21.78 -10.58 -11.47
CA CYS A 481 -21.58 -11.78 -12.26
C CYS A 481 -21.41 -11.47 -13.74
N GLU A 482 -20.69 -12.34 -14.43
CA GLU A 482 -20.55 -12.33 -15.88
C GLU A 482 -21.72 -13.07 -16.54
N VAL A 483 -21.99 -12.75 -17.79
CA VAL A 483 -22.94 -13.52 -18.61
C VAL A 483 -22.21 -14.69 -19.24
N TYR A 484 -22.83 -15.87 -19.32
CA TYR A 484 -22.24 -17.00 -20.03
C TYR A 484 -23.20 -17.63 -21.05
N SER A 485 -22.64 -18.31 -22.04
CA SER A 485 -23.41 -19.12 -22.99
C SER A 485 -22.66 -20.41 -23.36
N ILE A 486 -23.42 -21.46 -23.65
CA ILE A 486 -22.89 -22.74 -24.15
C ILE A 486 -23.41 -22.97 -25.56
N LYS A 487 -22.52 -23.03 -26.55
CA LYS A 487 -22.86 -23.24 -27.97
C LYS A 487 -21.86 -24.17 -28.61
N ASN A 488 -22.35 -25.19 -29.33
CA ASN A 488 -21.51 -26.15 -30.07
C ASN A 488 -20.40 -26.81 -29.23
N GLY A 489 -20.69 -27.12 -27.95
CA GLY A 489 -19.69 -27.69 -27.03
C GLY A 489 -18.61 -26.72 -26.58
N LEU A 490 -18.86 -25.40 -26.67
CA LEU A 490 -17.98 -24.36 -26.16
C LEU A 490 -18.71 -23.51 -25.11
N LEU A 491 -18.05 -23.25 -23.97
CA LEU A 491 -18.48 -22.29 -22.96
C LEU A 491 -17.82 -20.94 -23.24
N THR A 492 -18.58 -19.86 -23.19
CA THR A 492 -18.05 -18.48 -23.25
C THR A 492 -18.55 -17.72 -22.05
N ILE A 493 -17.64 -17.11 -21.29
CA ILE A 493 -17.94 -16.27 -20.12
C ILE A 493 -17.54 -14.84 -20.46
N GLY A 494 -18.46 -13.88 -20.29
CA GLY A 494 -18.22 -12.47 -20.58
C GLY A 494 -17.70 -12.25 -22.01
N THR A 495 -16.52 -11.64 -22.10
CA THR A 495 -15.79 -11.40 -23.35
C THR A 495 -14.60 -12.36 -23.54
N ASP A 496 -14.49 -13.39 -22.72
CA ASP A 496 -13.36 -14.32 -22.74
C ASP A 496 -13.41 -15.23 -23.96
N LYS A 497 -12.26 -15.83 -24.27
CA LYS A 497 -12.17 -16.80 -25.37
C LYS A 497 -13.09 -17.99 -25.07
N PRO A 498 -13.82 -18.52 -26.06
CA PRO A 498 -14.58 -19.75 -25.86
C PRO A 498 -13.68 -20.92 -25.49
N GLU A 499 -14.05 -21.65 -24.44
CA GLU A 499 -13.35 -22.80 -23.90
C GLU A 499 -14.12 -24.08 -24.19
N LYS A 500 -13.39 -25.21 -24.32
CA LYS A 500 -14.03 -26.50 -24.60
C LYS A 500 -14.91 -26.91 -23.41
N TRP A 501 -16.16 -27.22 -23.70
CA TRP A 501 -17.15 -27.64 -22.72
C TRP A 501 -17.64 -29.06 -23.00
N GLU A 502 -17.57 -29.91 -21.98
CA GLU A 502 -17.99 -31.30 -22.09
C GLU A 502 -18.82 -31.72 -20.87
N ARG A 503 -19.99 -32.33 -21.12
CA ARG A 503 -20.75 -33.01 -20.08
C ARG A 503 -20.22 -34.43 -19.93
N THR A 504 -19.87 -34.84 -18.72
CA THR A 504 -19.43 -36.20 -18.40
C THR A 504 -20.54 -36.97 -17.69
N ALA A 505 -20.33 -38.26 -17.44
CA ALA A 505 -21.29 -39.08 -16.69
C ALA A 505 -21.49 -38.57 -15.23
N SER A 506 -20.46 -37.96 -14.64
CA SER A 506 -20.43 -37.56 -13.23
C SER A 506 -20.37 -36.04 -13.01
N GLY A 507 -20.41 -35.23 -14.06
CA GLY A 507 -20.28 -33.77 -13.95
C GLY A 507 -19.95 -33.09 -15.28
N TYR A 508 -18.99 -32.18 -15.24
CA TYR A 508 -18.60 -31.37 -16.39
C TYR A 508 -17.08 -31.24 -16.50
N LYS A 509 -16.60 -30.95 -17.70
CA LYS A 509 -15.23 -30.51 -17.95
C LYS A 509 -15.20 -29.17 -18.65
N LEU A 510 -14.26 -28.33 -18.22
CA LEU A 510 -13.94 -27.05 -18.82
C LEU A 510 -12.47 -27.08 -19.23
N ASP A 511 -12.23 -26.90 -20.52
CA ASP A 511 -10.91 -27.02 -21.17
C ASP A 511 -10.17 -28.33 -20.84
N GLY A 512 -10.93 -29.44 -20.72
CA GLY A 512 -10.40 -30.76 -20.39
C GLY A 512 -10.30 -31.06 -18.90
N GLU A 513 -10.37 -30.05 -18.04
CA GLU A 513 -10.31 -30.18 -16.58
C GLU A 513 -11.67 -30.43 -15.95
N ASN A 514 -11.72 -31.27 -14.92
CA ASN A 514 -12.98 -31.62 -14.27
C ASN A 514 -13.50 -30.49 -13.37
N LEU A 515 -14.74 -30.06 -13.61
CA LEU A 515 -15.49 -29.23 -12.66
C LEU A 515 -16.14 -30.13 -11.60
N LYS A 516 -15.76 -29.91 -10.34
CA LYS A 516 -16.31 -30.62 -9.18
C LYS A 516 -17.44 -29.79 -8.57
N ALA A 517 -18.57 -30.42 -8.28
CA ALA A 517 -19.68 -29.70 -7.65
C ALA A 517 -19.30 -29.25 -6.22
N VAL A 518 -19.55 -27.98 -5.91
CA VAL A 518 -19.42 -27.43 -4.56
C VAL A 518 -20.67 -27.82 -3.78
N LYS A 519 -20.50 -28.76 -2.85
CA LYS A 519 -21.60 -29.25 -2.01
C LYS A 519 -21.69 -28.42 -0.71
N PRO A 520 -22.91 -28.12 -0.24
CA PRO A 520 -23.10 -27.59 1.11
C PRO A 520 -22.51 -28.54 2.16
N LEU A 521 -21.78 -27.98 3.12
CA LEU A 521 -21.19 -28.69 4.25
C LEU A 521 -22.24 -29.00 5.33
N GLY A 522 -23.40 -28.33 5.30
CA GLY A 522 -24.48 -28.54 6.27
C GLY A 522 -23.99 -28.28 7.70
N ASN A 523 -24.38 -29.15 8.65
CA ASN A 523 -23.97 -29.07 10.05
C ASN A 523 -22.75 -29.95 10.36
N LEU A 524 -21.85 -30.16 9.39
CA LEU A 524 -20.66 -30.98 9.57
C LEU A 524 -19.86 -30.52 10.79
N LYS A 525 -19.40 -31.48 11.60
CA LYS A 525 -18.49 -31.24 12.71
C LYS A 525 -17.07 -31.57 12.27
N LEU A 526 -16.26 -30.55 12.12
CA LEU A 526 -14.84 -30.68 11.84
C LEU A 526 -14.12 -31.20 13.09
N ALA A 527 -13.06 -31.98 12.88
CA ALA A 527 -12.25 -32.49 13.96
C ALA A 527 -10.82 -32.69 13.46
N GLY A 528 -9.85 -32.16 14.20
CA GLY A 528 -8.43 -32.30 13.89
C GLY A 528 -7.72 -30.95 13.76
N ASP A 529 -6.42 -31.04 13.51
CA ASP A 529 -5.53 -29.89 13.37
C ASP A 529 -5.31 -29.62 11.88
N TYR A 530 -5.80 -28.48 11.40
CA TYR A 530 -5.73 -28.11 9.99
C TYR A 530 -4.67 -27.04 9.79
N GLN A 531 -3.66 -27.30 8.96
CA GLN A 531 -2.53 -26.40 8.73
C GLN A 531 -2.57 -25.82 7.32
N ALA A 532 -2.47 -24.50 7.21
CA ALA A 532 -2.17 -23.78 5.98
C ALA A 532 -0.78 -23.16 6.07
N ILE A 533 0.05 -23.43 5.07
CA ILE A 533 1.39 -22.84 4.93
C ILE A 533 1.35 -21.83 3.79
N SER A 534 1.85 -20.63 4.06
CA SER A 534 2.11 -19.63 3.03
C SER A 534 3.59 -19.30 3.05
N THR A 535 4.20 -19.35 1.87
CA THR A 535 5.59 -18.95 1.66
C THR A 535 5.64 -17.86 0.62
N PHE A 536 6.51 -16.88 0.83
CA PHE A 536 6.91 -15.98 -0.24
C PHE A 536 8.43 -15.89 -0.26
N THR A 537 8.96 -15.66 -1.45
CA THR A 537 10.37 -15.35 -1.67
C THR A 537 10.45 -13.92 -2.18
N ALA A 538 11.33 -13.11 -1.61
CA ALA A 538 11.65 -11.81 -2.18
C ALA A 538 12.20 -11.99 -3.61
N VAL A 539 11.92 -11.04 -4.49
CA VAL A 539 12.47 -11.04 -5.85
C VAL A 539 14.00 -11.01 -5.74
N MET A 540 14.67 -11.95 -6.42
CA MET A 540 16.12 -12.24 -6.33
C MET A 540 16.60 -12.99 -5.07
N GLY A 541 15.68 -13.52 -4.26
CA GLY A 541 15.95 -14.50 -3.20
C GLY A 541 16.82 -14.03 -2.03
N SER A 542 16.97 -12.72 -1.84
CA SER A 542 17.61 -12.09 -0.67
C SER A 542 16.72 -12.11 0.59
N GLY A 543 15.64 -12.88 0.59
CA GLY A 543 14.76 -12.99 1.73
C GLY A 543 13.54 -13.84 1.43
N GLY A 544 12.87 -14.28 2.48
CA GLY A 544 11.64 -15.06 2.39
C GLY A 544 10.86 -14.99 3.68
N GLY A 545 9.58 -15.28 3.57
CA GLY A 545 8.69 -15.43 4.70
C GLY A 545 8.03 -16.80 4.67
N VAL A 546 7.87 -17.39 5.86
CA VAL A 546 7.07 -18.59 6.05
C VAL A 546 6.05 -18.29 7.14
N PHE A 547 4.78 -18.57 6.84
CA PHE A 547 3.66 -18.35 7.73
C PHE A 547 2.84 -19.63 7.82
N TYR A 548 2.63 -20.08 9.05
CA TYR A 548 1.77 -21.20 9.39
C TYR A 548 0.48 -20.66 10.00
N ASN A 549 -0.65 -21.16 9.53
CA ASN A 549 -1.94 -20.93 10.15
C ASN A 549 -2.52 -22.29 10.51
N ASN A 550 -2.57 -22.59 11.80
CA ASN A 550 -3.14 -23.82 12.33
C ASN A 550 -4.54 -23.53 12.87
N LEU A 551 -5.53 -24.28 12.42
CA LEU A 551 -6.90 -24.29 12.89
C LEU A 551 -7.21 -25.67 13.47
N THR A 552 -7.29 -25.75 14.80
CA THR A 552 -7.76 -26.96 15.48
C THR A 552 -9.26 -26.89 15.64
N PHE A 553 -9.99 -27.83 15.05
CA PHE A 553 -11.42 -27.98 15.28
C PHE A 553 -11.70 -29.17 16.21
N ARG A 554 -12.71 -29.01 17.07
CA ARG A 554 -13.18 -30.07 17.96
C ARG A 554 -14.64 -30.40 17.65
N LYS A 555 -15.03 -31.66 17.90
CA LYS A 555 -16.39 -32.15 17.62
C LYS A 555 -17.47 -31.45 18.45
N ASP A 556 -17.10 -30.89 19.59
CA ASP A 556 -17.98 -30.09 20.46
C ASP A 556 -18.32 -28.71 19.88
N GLY A 557 -17.73 -28.33 18.74
CA GLY A 557 -17.94 -27.02 18.12
C GLY A 557 -16.98 -25.95 18.63
N THR A 558 -15.91 -26.31 19.35
CA THR A 558 -14.84 -25.37 19.71
C THR A 558 -13.71 -25.36 18.67
N PHE A 559 -12.99 -24.25 18.59
CA PHE A 559 -11.79 -24.14 17.76
C PHE A 559 -10.67 -23.38 18.47
N THR A 560 -9.43 -23.65 18.06
CA THR A 560 -8.28 -22.80 18.35
C THR A 560 -7.55 -22.45 17.06
N ARG A 561 -7.12 -21.20 16.93
CA ARG A 561 -6.33 -20.70 15.82
C ARG A 561 -4.96 -20.29 16.34
N VAL A 562 -3.90 -20.81 15.75
CA VAL A 562 -2.52 -20.38 16.00
C VAL A 562 -1.94 -19.94 14.66
N ALA A 563 -1.60 -18.66 14.54
CA ALA A 563 -0.86 -18.15 13.40
C ALA A 563 0.56 -17.82 13.85
N THR A 564 1.54 -18.52 13.29
CA THR A 564 2.95 -18.21 13.48
C THR A 564 3.55 -17.83 12.14
N GLY A 565 4.52 -16.94 12.14
CA GLY A 565 5.22 -16.65 10.91
C GLY A 565 6.44 -15.81 11.15
N GLY A 566 7.40 -15.96 10.25
CA GLY A 566 8.63 -15.21 10.28
C GLY A 566 8.98 -14.73 8.89
N VAL A 567 9.59 -13.54 8.84
CA VAL A 567 10.25 -13.04 7.65
C VAL A 567 11.72 -12.95 7.98
N SER A 568 12.56 -13.51 7.10
CA SER A 568 14.00 -13.34 7.12
C SER A 568 14.41 -12.63 5.85
N ILE A 569 15.13 -11.54 5.97
CA ILE A 569 15.76 -10.85 4.84
C ILE A 569 17.25 -10.91 5.09
N THR A 570 17.99 -11.50 4.17
CA THR A 570 19.44 -11.66 4.22
C THR A 570 20.07 -10.82 3.11
N THR A 571 21.00 -9.94 3.48
CA THR A 571 21.90 -9.34 2.50
C THR A 571 23.01 -10.33 2.19
N THR A 572 23.39 -10.42 0.92
CA THR A 572 24.48 -11.28 0.47
C THR A 572 25.61 -10.46 -0.14
N THR A 573 26.78 -11.06 -0.34
CA THR A 573 27.97 -10.38 -0.89
C THR A 573 27.76 -9.80 -2.28
N ASP A 574 26.85 -10.37 -3.07
CA ASP A 574 26.58 -9.98 -4.46
C ASP A 574 25.15 -9.49 -4.69
N GLY A 575 24.34 -9.35 -3.62
CA GLY A 575 22.94 -8.93 -3.72
C GLY A 575 21.99 -9.98 -4.31
N THR A 576 22.46 -11.20 -4.54
CA THR A 576 21.65 -12.32 -5.04
C THR A 576 21.41 -13.37 -3.96
N ALA A 577 20.43 -14.25 -4.17
CA ALA A 577 20.19 -15.42 -3.31
C ALA A 577 21.39 -16.36 -3.15
N PHE A 578 22.41 -16.25 -4.02
CA PHE A 578 23.53 -17.19 -4.11
C PHE A 578 24.84 -16.64 -3.53
N GLY A 579 24.91 -15.35 -3.22
CA GLY A 579 26.08 -14.76 -2.55
C GLY A 579 26.19 -15.19 -1.09
N GLU A 580 27.37 -15.00 -0.49
CA GLU A 580 27.57 -15.30 0.93
C GLU A 580 26.76 -14.32 1.78
N THR A 581 26.08 -14.81 2.82
CA THR A 581 25.26 -13.95 3.69
C THR A 581 26.15 -12.97 4.46
N THR A 582 25.97 -11.68 4.22
CA THR A 582 26.71 -10.57 4.86
C THR A 582 25.96 -9.94 6.03
N GLY A 583 24.66 -10.22 6.15
CA GLY A 583 23.81 -9.69 7.21
C GLY A 583 22.37 -10.15 7.03
N GLY A 584 21.53 -9.92 8.05
CA GLY A 584 20.12 -10.20 7.91
C GLY A 584 19.28 -9.73 9.09
N VAL A 585 18.00 -9.55 8.84
CA VAL A 585 17.01 -9.21 9.86
C VAL A 585 15.92 -10.27 9.79
N SER A 586 15.68 -10.92 10.93
CA SER A 586 14.55 -11.83 11.10
C SER A 586 13.54 -11.23 12.05
N SER A 587 12.27 -11.25 11.67
CA SER A 587 11.14 -10.93 12.54
C SER A 587 10.23 -12.15 12.62
N SER A 588 9.70 -12.46 13.80
CA SER A 588 8.69 -13.50 13.97
C SER A 588 7.52 -12.99 14.78
N SER A 589 6.35 -13.58 14.57
CA SER A 589 5.15 -13.29 15.32
C SER A 589 4.36 -14.56 15.56
N GLU A 590 3.68 -14.62 16.70
CA GLU A 590 2.71 -15.65 17.05
C GLU A 590 1.43 -14.98 17.55
N ARG A 591 0.30 -15.45 17.05
CA ARG A 591 -1.04 -15.04 17.53
C ARG A 591 -1.86 -16.29 17.79
N LYS A 592 -2.47 -16.36 18.97
CA LYS A 592 -3.33 -17.47 19.38
C LYS A 592 -4.70 -16.95 19.80
N ASN A 593 -5.73 -17.49 19.17
CA ASN A 593 -7.13 -17.18 19.44
C ASN A 593 -7.93 -18.48 19.61
N SER A 594 -9.07 -18.41 20.29
CA SER A 594 -9.96 -19.56 20.45
C SER A 594 -11.41 -19.12 20.58
N GLY A 595 -12.33 -20.05 20.37
CA GLY A 595 -13.76 -19.80 20.52
C GLY A 595 -14.61 -20.98 20.06
N THR A 596 -15.80 -20.67 19.56
CA THR A 596 -16.74 -21.65 19.00
C THR A 596 -16.88 -21.45 17.49
N TYR A 597 -17.17 -22.52 16.76
CA TYR A 597 -17.44 -22.45 15.33
C TYR A 597 -18.75 -23.15 14.98
N THR A 598 -19.35 -22.69 13.89
CA THR A 598 -20.47 -23.35 13.23
C THR A 598 -20.25 -23.40 11.73
N LEU A 599 -20.65 -24.51 11.11
CA LEU A 599 -20.80 -24.62 9.68
C LEU A 599 -22.29 -24.61 9.34
N SER A 600 -22.68 -23.81 8.35
CA SER A 600 -24.02 -23.80 7.79
C SER A 600 -23.93 -23.47 6.31
N GLY A 601 -24.44 -24.37 5.46
CA GLY A 601 -24.23 -24.26 4.01
C GLY A 601 -22.74 -24.37 3.69
N ASN A 602 -22.17 -23.33 3.12
CA ASN A 602 -20.72 -23.19 2.89
C ASN A 602 -20.13 -22.01 3.67
N THR A 603 -20.72 -21.65 4.81
CA THR A 603 -20.22 -20.59 5.68
C THR A 603 -19.67 -21.19 6.97
N LEU A 604 -18.38 -20.97 7.20
CA LEU A 604 -17.74 -21.13 8.50
C LEU A 604 -17.91 -19.82 9.27
N THR A 605 -18.59 -19.90 10.41
CA THR A 605 -18.65 -18.79 11.37
C THR A 605 -17.77 -19.12 12.55
N LEU A 606 -16.78 -18.28 12.83
CA LEU A 606 -15.91 -18.33 14.00
C LEU A 606 -16.36 -17.24 14.98
N THR A 607 -16.76 -17.64 16.18
CA THR A 607 -17.10 -16.73 17.28
C THR A 607 -16.00 -16.82 18.32
N TYR A 608 -15.21 -15.76 18.42
CA TYR A 608 -14.06 -15.67 19.29
C TYR A 608 -14.46 -15.38 20.75
N GLY A 609 -13.62 -15.78 21.70
CA GLY A 609 -13.83 -15.50 23.13
C GLY A 609 -13.86 -14.01 23.49
N ASP A 610 -13.32 -13.14 22.62
CA ASP A 610 -13.34 -11.68 22.75
C ASP A 610 -14.61 -11.02 22.15
N GLY A 611 -15.53 -11.82 21.62
CA GLY A 611 -16.79 -11.37 21.03
C GLY A 611 -16.72 -11.09 19.53
N ARG A 612 -15.54 -11.16 18.88
CA ARG A 612 -15.45 -11.05 17.42
C ARG A 612 -16.19 -12.20 16.75
N VAL A 613 -16.74 -11.90 15.58
CA VAL A 613 -17.38 -12.88 14.71
C VAL A 613 -16.80 -12.75 13.31
N GLU A 614 -16.13 -13.79 12.84
CA GLU A 614 -15.59 -13.91 11.48
C GLU A 614 -16.44 -14.90 10.71
N LYS A 615 -16.79 -14.56 9.47
CA LYS A 615 -17.52 -15.44 8.56
C LYS A 615 -16.69 -15.62 7.31
N GLN A 616 -16.45 -16.87 6.94
CA GLN A 616 -15.65 -17.22 5.78
C GLN A 616 -16.36 -18.29 4.96
N PHE A 617 -16.22 -18.19 3.65
CA PHE A 617 -16.58 -19.28 2.77
C PHE A 617 -15.72 -20.51 3.08
N ALA A 618 -16.37 -21.67 3.17
CA ALA A 618 -15.74 -22.94 3.47
C ALA A 618 -16.15 -24.01 2.45
N TYR A 619 -15.16 -24.75 1.99
CA TYR A 619 -15.30 -25.78 0.97
C TYR A 619 -14.41 -26.99 1.30
N LEU A 620 -14.95 -28.18 1.08
CA LEU A 620 -14.21 -29.44 1.15
C LEU A 620 -14.19 -30.04 -0.26
N PRO A 621 -13.01 -30.20 -0.89
CA PRO A 621 -12.89 -30.92 -2.15
C PRO A 621 -13.52 -32.29 -2.10
N SER A 622 -13.94 -32.80 -3.26
CA SER A 622 -14.48 -34.16 -3.35
C SER A 622 -13.37 -35.13 -3.70
N THR A 623 -13.29 -36.22 -2.94
CA THR A 623 -12.51 -37.43 -3.30
C THR A 623 -12.98 -38.00 -4.65
N GLU A 624 -12.22 -38.92 -5.24
CA GLU A 624 -12.58 -39.60 -6.50
C GLU A 624 -13.97 -40.26 -6.43
N ASN A 625 -14.37 -40.72 -5.23
CA ASN A 625 -15.67 -41.33 -4.96
C ASN A 625 -16.81 -40.31 -4.74
N GLY A 626 -16.57 -39.02 -4.93
CA GLY A 626 -17.56 -37.94 -4.80
C GLY A 626 -17.97 -37.59 -3.36
N LYS A 627 -17.27 -38.14 -2.35
CA LYS A 627 -17.43 -37.80 -0.93
C LYS A 627 -16.54 -36.60 -0.58
N PRO A 628 -16.95 -35.72 0.37
CA PRO A 628 -16.08 -34.67 0.89
C PRO A 628 -14.79 -35.25 1.44
N ASP A 629 -13.68 -34.64 1.07
CA ASP A 629 -12.35 -34.89 1.60
C ASP A 629 -12.22 -34.10 2.91
N LEU A 630 -12.23 -34.80 4.04
CA LEU A 630 -12.12 -34.17 5.36
C LEU A 630 -10.68 -33.78 5.69
N GLU A 631 -9.70 -34.23 4.90
CA GLU A 631 -8.27 -33.93 5.08
C GLU A 631 -7.89 -32.62 4.39
N TRP A 632 -8.76 -32.07 3.54
CA TRP A 632 -8.53 -30.82 2.83
C TRP A 632 -9.68 -29.83 3.05
N LEU A 633 -9.40 -28.78 3.81
CA LEU A 633 -10.34 -27.70 4.10
C LEU A 633 -9.90 -26.40 3.44
N TYR A 634 -10.71 -25.90 2.51
CA TYR A 634 -10.57 -24.56 1.96
C TYR A 634 -11.38 -23.55 2.80
N VAL A 635 -10.73 -22.50 3.30
CA VAL A 635 -11.37 -21.42 4.07
C VAL A 635 -10.82 -20.06 3.63
N GLY A 636 -11.70 -19.16 3.17
CA GLY A 636 -11.38 -17.75 2.90
C GLY A 636 -10.10 -17.56 2.08
N GLY A 637 -10.02 -18.16 0.89
CA GLY A 637 -8.85 -18.06 0.02
C GLY A 637 -7.68 -19.00 0.35
N ARG A 638 -7.75 -19.84 1.39
CA ARG A 638 -6.62 -20.66 1.85
C ARG A 638 -6.94 -22.14 1.92
N ASN A 639 -5.97 -22.95 1.52
CA ASN A 639 -6.00 -24.40 1.70
C ASN A 639 -5.39 -24.78 3.04
N TYR A 640 -6.16 -25.47 3.88
CA TYR A 640 -5.69 -26.11 5.09
C TYR A 640 -5.75 -27.62 4.92
N PHE A 641 -4.67 -28.30 5.29
CA PHE A 641 -4.56 -29.76 5.26
C PHE A 641 -4.55 -30.30 6.67
N LEU A 642 -5.22 -31.44 6.90
CA LEU A 642 -5.21 -32.11 8.18
C LEU A 642 -3.78 -32.59 8.49
N ASP A 643 -3.21 -32.10 9.58
CA ASP A 643 -1.97 -32.57 10.16
C ASP A 643 -2.29 -33.78 11.06
N ASP A 644 -2.15 -34.97 10.49
CA ASP A 644 -2.32 -36.23 11.23
C ASP A 644 -0.97 -36.78 11.76
N GLY A 645 0.09 -35.96 11.70
CA GLY A 645 1.46 -36.32 12.09
C GLY A 645 2.16 -37.27 11.13
N LYS A 646 1.70 -37.41 9.87
CA LYS A 646 2.33 -38.25 8.83
C LYS A 646 2.94 -37.48 7.67
#